data_AF-A0AAU3P1D6-F1
#
_entry.id   AF-A0AAU3P1D6-F1
#
_cell.length_a   1.000
_cell.length_b   1.000
_cell.length_c   1.000
_cell.angle_alpha   90.00
_cell.angle_beta   90.00
_cell.angle_gamma   90.00
#
_symmetry.space_group_name_H-M   'P 1'
#
loop_
_entity.id
_entity.type
_entity.pdbx_description
1 polymer ?
#
loop_
_entity_poly.entity_id
_entity_poly.type
_entity_poly.pdbx_seq_one_letter_code
_entity_poly.pdbx_strand_id
1 'polypeptide(L)'
;MSDADAQDDHGFTRRRLLRTAAVAGAGTALAWSTPAGTALAASPGSAASPASAAAQVDRTGWLAHPGRPVQPRFRWWWPDGLVDPREIRREVDQIADAGFGGVEIAAVTHSLDDKTVLHVTENGWGTAVWTARVEAALDQAAKRGITIDLTAGPSWPTAVPSITADSEAAVKELAHGSVQVAGGATYTGPVPAPLVAAASGVTRQQLVLVQASRVDTANSTRKETGLSFSSVRDLTGQVADGSISWTAPPDGEWVLIAYWLRGSGQTPESGPHTSPTAYVVDHFSEAGAQAVIDFWEAHILTAPVRRLLKKAGGALFEDSLEIETAALQWTPGLPAAFEKHCGYALEPYLPAVILSKSNQVFAFDAALTRQVRHDFWETVSRLFDDHHVAVLKKWAHSLGLKLRMQPYGLQTDAIATASILDIPEGESLGFKNLDDYRCLAGGRDMAGRTILSCESGAYTGGAYNTTWQKFLTTMGGAYAAGVNQTVVHGFSYATTPGVKWPGYAAFTPYHGKVGYGESWGPRQPTWQHVPDISGYLSRIHQVLQSGTARADVAVFRQTGYTATGIGASWFTASGVPLGWTHQFISAPLLELPGAKVSGGRLAPQGPAYKALFIEGDFFSGSACTLRVRDAERLLDFTKAGLPIVMLGAWDNATVPGLPADGENERLQTVIGELLTQPRVRRVSDKADVPAALSDLGVQPDVRHATASTLLNAHRVADGVDYYYLCNGKHAENVKPPVAPMDHEVTLRRTGHDGVPYLLDLWTGDARRIGQYAEDGDSIRLRVALHPAETLVVAIGRPGLFGDRGGKQPHAVSSQAESVQFVNGELTVRHSAAGTFDTVLSQDASTTTVSTTIGEVPEPRVLSAWQLHVEDWRPGGAPTTTTVTGYDLKLDALAPWSQLEGLEDVSGVGRYRTTVTLERPWTGGYGAYLELGTPSGTCRVTVNGRQLDPVDQINPVVDVGPWLKRGDNTIEVEVASTLANRLRVSDPDVYGGLARQQYGLTGPVRLVPYGQARVG
;
A
#
# COMPACT_ATOMS: atom_id res chain seq x y z
N MET A 1 0.46 4.73 -56.28
CA MET A 1 0.20 3.28 -56.14
C MET A 1 1.05 2.80 -54.97
N SER A 2 0.48 2.48 -53.82
CA SER A 2 -0.93 2.63 -53.40
C SER A 2 -0.98 2.75 -51.86
N ASP A 3 -2.06 3.33 -51.38
CA ASP A 3 -2.24 3.79 -49.99
C ASP A 3 -2.34 2.64 -48.98
N ALA A 4 -1.71 2.80 -47.81
CA ALA A 4 -2.21 2.36 -46.48
C ALA A 4 -1.11 2.55 -45.41
N ASP A 5 -1.03 3.71 -44.77
CA ASP A 5 -0.26 3.88 -43.53
C ASP A 5 -0.86 5.01 -42.68
N ALA A 6 -1.87 4.69 -41.89
CA ALA A 6 -2.52 5.60 -40.94
C ALA A 6 -1.96 5.32 -39.54
N GLN A 7 -1.05 6.19 -39.07
CA GLN A 7 -0.46 6.05 -37.74
C GLN A 7 -1.36 6.65 -36.65
N ASP A 8 -1.71 5.83 -35.65
CA ASP A 8 -2.49 6.27 -34.49
C ASP A 8 -1.67 7.21 -33.57
N ASP A 9 -1.93 8.52 -33.66
CA ASP A 9 -1.36 9.55 -32.77
C ASP A 9 -2.04 9.57 -31.38
N HIS A 10 -1.94 8.44 -30.68
CA HIS A 10 -2.33 8.35 -29.28
C HIS A 10 -1.35 9.15 -28.40
N GLY A 11 -1.90 10.14 -27.69
CA GLY A 11 -1.13 11.04 -26.84
C GLY A 11 -0.51 10.36 -25.61
N PHE A 12 0.27 11.13 -24.85
CA PHE A 12 0.96 10.65 -23.65
C PHE A 12 0.00 10.35 -22.47
N THR A 13 -0.65 9.18 -22.51
CA THR A 13 -1.35 8.58 -21.36
C THR A 13 -0.41 8.38 -20.17
N ARG A 14 -0.94 8.43 -18.94
CA ARG A 14 -0.18 8.32 -17.67
C ARG A 14 0.65 7.02 -17.59
N ARG A 15 0.20 5.96 -18.27
CA ARG A 15 0.91 4.68 -18.45
C ARG A 15 2.30 4.77 -19.12
N ARG A 16 2.58 5.79 -19.94
CA ARG A 16 3.95 6.05 -20.45
C ARG A 16 4.85 6.67 -19.36
N LEU A 17 4.27 7.43 -18.42
CA LEU A 17 5.01 8.04 -17.31
C LEU A 17 5.53 6.96 -16.33
N LEU A 18 4.73 5.92 -16.09
CA LEU A 18 5.16 4.69 -15.37
C LEU A 18 6.28 3.90 -16.09
N ARG A 19 6.53 4.16 -17.38
CA ARG A 19 7.61 3.51 -18.17
C ARG A 19 8.84 4.39 -18.38
N THR A 20 8.83 5.67 -18.01
CA THR A 20 9.87 6.62 -18.48
C THR A 20 10.20 7.71 -17.45
N ALA A 21 10.79 7.32 -16.31
CA ALA A 21 11.22 8.24 -15.26
C ALA A 21 12.55 7.82 -14.60
N ALA A 22 13.63 7.85 -15.38
CA ALA A 22 15.00 7.83 -14.86
C ALA A 22 15.70 9.17 -15.18
N VAL A 23 16.35 9.77 -14.18
CA VAL A 23 17.20 10.99 -14.24
C VAL A 23 16.45 12.36 -14.23
N ALA A 24 16.64 13.07 -13.12
CA ALA A 24 16.67 14.54 -12.91
C ALA A 24 15.47 15.48 -13.26
N GLY A 25 14.93 16.14 -12.22
CA GLY A 25 15.45 17.47 -11.85
C GLY A 25 14.62 18.75 -12.08
N ALA A 26 13.83 19.15 -11.07
CA ALA A 26 13.41 20.53 -10.70
C ALA A 26 12.49 21.38 -11.61
N GLY A 27 11.57 22.16 -11.00
CA GLY A 27 10.76 23.24 -11.65
C GLY A 27 9.37 23.50 -11.02
N THR A 28 9.17 24.67 -10.43
CA THR A 28 8.06 25.20 -9.56
C THR A 28 6.63 25.38 -10.15
N ALA A 29 5.64 25.73 -9.28
CA ALA A 29 4.17 25.93 -9.50
C ALA A 29 3.64 27.40 -9.32
N LEU A 30 2.40 27.62 -8.75
CA LEU A 30 1.64 28.85 -8.27
C LEU A 30 0.52 29.44 -9.21
N ALA A 31 -0.64 30.10 -8.87
CA ALA A 31 -1.59 30.44 -7.71
C ALA A 31 -3.27 30.26 -7.47
N TRP A 32 -4.39 29.32 -7.68
CA TRP A 32 -5.17 27.90 -7.35
C TRP A 32 -6.51 27.55 -6.38
N SER A 33 -7.61 28.21 -5.88
CA SER A 33 -8.80 27.67 -5.04
C SER A 33 -10.20 28.48 -4.84
N THR A 34 -11.07 28.25 -3.77
CA THR A 34 -12.56 28.56 -3.44
C THR A 34 -12.89 30.04 -3.02
N PRO A 35 -14.09 30.48 -2.47
CA PRO A 35 -14.53 30.32 -1.04
C PRO A 35 -16.07 30.20 -0.67
N ALA A 36 -16.50 29.06 -0.11
CA ALA A 36 -17.54 28.79 0.96
C ALA A 36 -19.11 28.88 0.84
N GLY A 37 -19.82 27.73 1.04
CA GLY A 37 -20.71 27.46 2.21
C GLY A 37 -22.13 26.81 2.03
N THR A 38 -22.93 26.37 3.03
CA THR A 38 -22.79 25.80 4.42
C THR A 38 -24.12 25.08 4.83
N ALA A 39 -24.16 24.22 5.88
CA ALA A 39 -25.39 23.68 6.51
C ALA A 39 -25.17 23.13 7.96
N LEU A 40 -26.25 22.77 8.69
CA LEU A 40 -26.29 22.56 10.16
C LEU A 40 -26.61 21.11 10.65
N ALA A 41 -26.49 20.87 11.97
CA ALA A 41 -26.43 19.54 12.61
C ALA A 41 -27.47 19.28 13.73
N ALA A 42 -27.47 18.07 14.32
CA ALA A 42 -28.29 17.66 15.48
C ALA A 42 -27.55 16.65 16.41
N SER A 43 -28.05 16.43 17.63
CA SER A 43 -27.42 15.58 18.68
C SER A 43 -28.45 14.75 19.47
N PRO A 44 -28.08 13.55 19.95
CA PRO A 44 -27.80 13.35 21.40
C PRO A 44 -26.59 12.39 21.61
N GLY A 45 -26.15 11.99 22.81
CA GLY A 45 -26.52 12.25 24.20
C GLY A 45 -25.53 11.49 25.12
N SER A 46 -25.39 11.85 26.40
CA SER A 46 -24.28 11.37 27.25
C SER A 46 -24.58 10.13 28.11
N ALA A 47 -23.58 9.25 28.21
CA ALA A 47 -23.50 8.17 29.20
C ALA A 47 -22.07 8.11 29.75
N ALA A 48 -21.90 7.88 31.06
CA ALA A 48 -20.61 7.78 31.71
C ALA A 48 -20.24 6.31 31.99
N SER A 49 -19.04 5.89 31.60
CA SER A 49 -18.56 4.51 31.80
C SER A 49 -17.95 4.30 33.19
N PRO A 50 -18.27 3.21 33.90
CA PRO A 50 -17.53 2.81 35.09
C PRO A 50 -16.18 2.20 34.72
N ALA A 51 -15.19 2.34 35.61
CA ALA A 51 -13.89 1.68 35.45
C ALA A 51 -14.00 0.18 35.76
N SER A 52 -14.16 -0.65 34.73
CA SER A 52 -14.08 -2.11 34.85
C SER A 52 -12.62 -2.56 34.94
N ALA A 53 -12.28 -3.36 35.95
CA ALA A 53 -10.99 -4.05 35.99
C ALA A 53 -10.87 -4.99 34.77
N ALA A 54 -9.84 -4.78 33.94
CA ALA A 54 -9.62 -5.60 32.76
C ALA A 54 -9.32 -7.05 33.17
N ALA A 55 -10.03 -8.01 32.55
CA ALA A 55 -9.75 -9.42 32.75
C ALA A 55 -8.33 -9.74 32.25
N GLN A 56 -7.58 -10.53 33.01
CA GLN A 56 -6.18 -10.83 32.70
C GLN A 56 -6.06 -11.79 31.51
N VAL A 57 -6.00 -11.26 30.29
CA VAL A 57 -5.84 -12.03 29.05
C VAL A 57 -4.50 -12.76 29.04
N ASP A 58 -4.54 -14.08 29.01
CA ASP A 58 -3.42 -14.96 28.67
C ASP A 58 -3.27 -15.01 27.14
N ARG A 59 -2.04 -14.94 26.63
CA ARG A 59 -1.72 -15.00 25.20
C ARG A 59 -0.81 -16.19 24.83
N THR A 60 -0.67 -17.20 25.70
CA THR A 60 -0.01 -18.48 25.35
C THR A 60 -0.60 -19.06 24.06
N GLY A 61 0.26 -19.35 23.07
CA GLY A 61 -0.14 -19.90 21.77
C GLY A 61 -0.86 -18.93 20.82
N TRP A 62 -1.13 -17.69 21.23
CA TRP A 62 -1.85 -16.69 20.42
C TRP A 62 -1.20 -16.46 19.05
N LEU A 63 0.12 -16.28 19.02
CA LEU A 63 0.92 -16.04 17.80
C LEU A 63 1.16 -17.31 16.97
N ALA A 64 1.14 -18.49 17.61
CA ALA A 64 1.27 -19.76 16.90
C ALA A 64 0.04 -20.08 16.03
N HIS A 65 -1.14 -19.55 16.39
CA HIS A 65 -2.41 -19.85 15.73
C HIS A 65 -3.20 -18.57 15.36
N PRO A 66 -2.76 -17.82 14.33
CA PRO A 66 -3.48 -16.64 13.84
C PRO A 66 -4.91 -16.96 13.40
N GLY A 67 -5.86 -16.09 13.76
CA GLY A 67 -7.26 -16.22 13.34
C GLY A 67 -7.46 -15.90 11.86
N ARG A 68 -8.44 -16.55 11.21
CA ARG A 68 -8.78 -16.33 9.79
C ARG A 68 -8.93 -14.85 9.35
N PRO A 69 -9.49 -13.93 10.15
CA PRO A 69 -9.58 -12.51 9.76
C PRO A 69 -8.24 -11.81 9.50
N VAL A 70 -7.15 -12.27 10.14
CA VAL A 70 -5.79 -11.72 9.99
C VAL A 70 -4.95 -12.45 8.94
N GLN A 71 -5.45 -13.51 8.31
CA GLN A 71 -4.72 -14.17 7.22
C GLN A 71 -4.60 -13.27 5.97
N PRO A 72 -3.56 -13.46 5.14
CA PRO A 72 -3.43 -12.76 3.85
C PRO A 72 -4.55 -13.14 2.87
N ARG A 73 -4.69 -12.36 1.80
CA ARG A 73 -5.65 -12.56 0.70
C ARG A 73 -4.95 -12.64 -0.66
N PHE A 74 -5.67 -13.03 -1.71
CA PHE A 74 -5.26 -12.89 -3.11
C PHE A 74 -6.26 -12.03 -3.90
N ARG A 75 -5.77 -11.21 -4.85
CA ARG A 75 -6.52 -10.93 -6.10
C ARG A 75 -6.71 -12.26 -6.82
N TRP A 76 -7.93 -12.66 -7.18
CA TRP A 76 -8.21 -13.91 -7.91
C TRP A 76 -8.84 -13.58 -9.26
N TRP A 77 -8.03 -13.73 -10.31
CA TRP A 77 -8.34 -13.28 -11.65
C TRP A 77 -9.06 -14.35 -12.44
N TRP A 78 -10.28 -14.04 -12.87
CA TRP A 78 -11.05 -14.88 -13.77
C TRP A 78 -10.99 -14.32 -15.20
N PRO A 79 -10.86 -15.18 -16.23
CA PRO A 79 -11.00 -14.81 -17.64
C PRO A 79 -12.48 -14.54 -17.96
N ASP A 80 -13.02 -13.45 -17.40
CA ASP A 80 -14.46 -13.20 -17.30
C ASP A 80 -15.21 -14.40 -16.66
N GLY A 81 -16.51 -14.58 -16.87
CA GLY A 81 -17.26 -15.72 -16.33
C GLY A 81 -16.97 -17.08 -17.00
N LEU A 82 -15.96 -17.18 -17.88
CA LEU A 82 -15.53 -18.42 -18.55
C LEU A 82 -14.73 -19.33 -17.60
N VAL A 83 -15.37 -19.71 -16.50
CA VAL A 83 -14.80 -20.53 -15.42
C VAL A 83 -15.73 -21.71 -15.11
N ASP A 84 -15.24 -22.74 -14.42
CA ASP A 84 -16.01 -23.96 -14.10
C ASP A 84 -16.32 -24.05 -12.58
N PRO A 85 -17.55 -24.43 -12.17
CA PRO A 85 -17.93 -24.51 -10.75
C PRO A 85 -17.21 -25.60 -9.93
N ARG A 86 -16.51 -26.54 -10.56
CA ARG A 86 -15.67 -27.55 -9.86
C ARG A 86 -14.27 -26.98 -9.65
N GLU A 87 -13.72 -26.33 -10.66
CA GLU A 87 -12.41 -25.68 -10.58
C GLU A 87 -12.42 -24.50 -9.59
N ILE A 88 -13.46 -23.66 -9.63
CA ILE A 88 -13.75 -22.64 -8.61
C ILE A 88 -13.64 -23.20 -7.18
N ARG A 89 -14.21 -24.39 -6.94
CA ARG A 89 -14.18 -25.01 -5.61
C ARG A 89 -12.78 -25.52 -5.28
N ARG A 90 -12.10 -26.12 -6.25
CA ARG A 90 -10.72 -26.61 -6.15
C ARG A 90 -9.73 -25.49 -5.84
N GLU A 91 -9.88 -24.32 -6.45
CA GLU A 91 -9.01 -23.16 -6.21
C GLU A 91 -9.31 -22.49 -4.86
N VAL A 92 -10.59 -22.33 -4.48
CA VAL A 92 -10.97 -21.90 -3.12
C VAL A 92 -10.43 -22.87 -2.04
N ASP A 93 -10.46 -24.17 -2.31
CA ASP A 93 -9.87 -25.19 -1.44
C ASP A 93 -8.36 -24.98 -1.31
N GLN A 94 -7.63 -24.94 -2.43
CA GLN A 94 -6.17 -24.74 -2.50
C GLN A 94 -5.71 -23.46 -1.81
N ILE A 95 -6.42 -22.35 -1.98
CA ILE A 95 -6.08 -21.06 -1.37
C ILE A 95 -6.29 -21.11 0.16
N ALA A 96 -7.38 -21.73 0.62
CA ALA A 96 -7.61 -21.94 2.05
C ALA A 96 -6.63 -22.96 2.68
N ASP A 97 -6.23 -24.01 1.95
CA ASP A 97 -5.20 -24.97 2.38
C ASP A 97 -3.78 -24.36 2.38
N ALA A 98 -3.54 -23.36 1.54
CA ALA A 98 -2.32 -22.55 1.55
C ALA A 98 -2.30 -21.44 2.63
N GLY A 99 -3.31 -21.39 3.52
CA GLY A 99 -3.35 -20.51 4.69
C GLY A 99 -3.88 -19.09 4.47
N PHE A 100 -4.56 -18.83 3.35
CA PHE A 100 -5.13 -17.52 3.03
C PHE A 100 -6.59 -17.39 3.52
N GLY A 101 -6.93 -16.24 4.08
CA GLY A 101 -8.23 -15.97 4.71
C GLY A 101 -9.30 -15.44 3.76
N GLY A 102 -8.94 -15.17 2.51
CA GLY A 102 -9.88 -14.72 1.49
C GLY A 102 -9.28 -14.48 0.12
N VAL A 103 -10.17 -14.18 -0.83
CA VAL A 103 -9.87 -13.85 -2.22
C VAL A 103 -10.72 -12.69 -2.67
N GLU A 104 -10.35 -12.03 -3.76
CA GLU A 104 -11.21 -11.11 -4.50
C GLU A 104 -11.46 -11.66 -5.90
N ILE A 105 -12.71 -11.75 -6.34
CA ILE A 105 -13.00 -12.09 -7.74
C ILE A 105 -12.96 -10.81 -8.58
N ALA A 106 -12.06 -10.79 -9.56
CA ALA A 106 -11.95 -9.73 -10.57
C ALA A 106 -11.94 -10.33 -11.98
N ALA A 107 -12.71 -9.74 -12.90
CA ALA A 107 -12.66 -10.06 -14.32
C ALA A 107 -11.44 -9.37 -14.96
N VAL A 108 -10.44 -10.16 -15.35
CA VAL A 108 -9.16 -9.67 -15.91
C VAL A 108 -8.83 -10.54 -17.13
N THR A 109 -8.45 -9.90 -18.24
CA THR A 109 -8.40 -10.55 -19.56
C THR A 109 -7.19 -10.10 -20.39
N HIS A 110 -6.26 -9.35 -19.80
CA HIS A 110 -5.20 -8.60 -20.48
C HIS A 110 -4.20 -9.46 -21.25
N SER A 111 -4.11 -10.76 -20.93
CA SER A 111 -3.28 -11.75 -21.63
C SER A 111 -3.97 -12.50 -22.77
N LEU A 112 -5.20 -12.13 -23.13
CA LEU A 112 -5.94 -12.75 -24.22
C LEU A 112 -5.94 -11.84 -25.46
N ASP A 113 -5.14 -12.22 -26.46
CA ASP A 113 -5.07 -11.53 -27.76
C ASP A 113 -6.38 -11.73 -28.55
N ASP A 114 -6.93 -12.96 -28.57
CA ASP A 114 -8.29 -13.24 -29.06
C ASP A 114 -9.27 -13.29 -27.88
N LYS A 115 -10.16 -12.30 -27.80
CA LYS A 115 -11.19 -12.18 -26.77
C LYS A 115 -12.54 -12.76 -27.20
N THR A 116 -12.69 -13.23 -28.44
CA THR A 116 -13.95 -13.86 -28.89
C THR A 116 -14.23 -15.16 -28.14
N VAL A 117 -13.17 -15.86 -27.70
CA VAL A 117 -13.23 -17.08 -26.88
C VAL A 117 -13.96 -16.92 -25.55
N LEU A 118 -14.09 -15.69 -25.04
CA LEU A 118 -14.81 -15.40 -23.79
C LEU A 118 -16.34 -15.61 -23.95
N HIS A 119 -16.87 -15.44 -25.16
CA HIS A 119 -18.30 -15.47 -25.45
C HIS A 119 -19.12 -14.60 -24.47
N VAL A 120 -18.74 -13.32 -24.33
CA VAL A 120 -19.25 -12.38 -23.29
C VAL A 120 -20.77 -12.14 -23.30
N THR A 121 -21.49 -12.55 -24.35
CA THR A 121 -22.97 -12.55 -24.36
C THR A 121 -23.57 -13.66 -23.49
N GLU A 122 -22.84 -14.77 -23.31
CA GLU A 122 -23.27 -15.93 -22.52
C GLU A 122 -22.57 -15.98 -21.15
N ASN A 123 -21.25 -15.72 -21.13
CA ASN A 123 -20.41 -15.84 -19.92
C ASN A 123 -20.04 -14.50 -19.26
N GLY A 124 -20.34 -13.36 -19.89
CA GLY A 124 -19.82 -12.05 -19.47
C GLY A 124 -20.23 -11.63 -18.06
N TRP A 125 -19.56 -10.62 -17.53
CA TRP A 125 -19.81 -10.11 -16.19
C TRP A 125 -21.28 -9.68 -16.00
N GLY A 126 -21.88 -10.09 -14.88
CA GLY A 126 -23.30 -9.85 -14.60
C GLY A 126 -24.29 -10.74 -15.37
N THR A 127 -23.84 -11.65 -16.24
CA THR A 127 -24.72 -12.69 -16.80
C THR A 127 -25.21 -13.67 -15.73
N ALA A 128 -26.29 -14.41 -16.02
CA ALA A 128 -26.74 -15.51 -15.17
C ALA A 128 -25.66 -16.60 -14.98
N VAL A 129 -24.75 -16.77 -15.95
CA VAL A 129 -23.60 -17.66 -15.82
C VAL A 129 -22.63 -17.09 -14.78
N TRP A 130 -22.14 -15.86 -14.94
CA TRP A 130 -21.28 -15.16 -13.99
C TRP A 130 -21.84 -15.24 -12.55
N THR A 131 -23.10 -14.89 -12.36
CA THR A 131 -23.76 -14.91 -11.05
C THR A 131 -23.82 -16.31 -10.44
N ALA A 132 -24.04 -17.36 -11.24
CA ALA A 132 -23.96 -18.75 -10.77
C ALA A 132 -22.52 -19.23 -10.45
N ARG A 133 -21.50 -18.62 -11.07
CA ARG A 133 -20.08 -18.86 -10.72
C ARG A 133 -19.71 -18.20 -9.39
N VAL A 134 -20.12 -16.94 -9.19
CA VAL A 134 -19.99 -16.24 -7.91
C VAL A 134 -20.72 -16.98 -6.78
N GLU A 135 -21.91 -17.51 -7.03
CA GLU A 135 -22.62 -18.37 -6.06
C GLU A 135 -21.81 -19.62 -5.68
N ALA A 136 -21.22 -20.32 -6.67
CA ALA A 136 -20.40 -21.51 -6.42
C ALA A 136 -19.11 -21.22 -5.63
N ALA A 137 -18.50 -20.04 -5.86
CA ALA A 137 -17.34 -19.59 -5.11
C ALA A 137 -17.70 -19.25 -3.66
N LEU A 138 -18.75 -18.44 -3.45
CA LEU A 138 -19.23 -18.06 -2.12
C LEU A 138 -19.72 -19.27 -1.30
N ASP A 139 -20.36 -20.26 -1.93
CA ASP A 139 -20.74 -21.54 -1.33
C ASP A 139 -19.52 -22.29 -0.76
N GLN A 140 -18.42 -22.38 -1.52
CA GLN A 140 -17.21 -23.04 -1.05
C GLN A 140 -16.46 -22.22 -0.01
N ALA A 141 -16.36 -20.90 -0.17
CA ALA A 141 -15.81 -20.02 0.85
C ALA A 141 -16.57 -20.15 2.18
N ALA A 142 -17.89 -20.25 2.13
CA ALA A 142 -18.78 -20.50 3.26
C ALA A 142 -18.68 -21.92 3.87
N LYS A 143 -18.04 -22.88 3.19
CA LYS A 143 -17.69 -24.21 3.73
C LYS A 143 -16.26 -24.23 4.28
N ARG A 144 -15.33 -23.60 3.58
CA ARG A 144 -13.89 -23.52 3.91
C ARG A 144 -13.55 -22.44 4.94
N GLY A 145 -14.48 -21.55 5.27
CA GLY A 145 -14.35 -20.51 6.29
C GLY A 145 -13.51 -19.30 5.85
N ILE A 146 -13.41 -19.03 4.55
CA ILE A 146 -12.73 -17.84 4.00
C ILE A 146 -13.76 -16.81 3.51
N THR A 147 -13.33 -15.58 3.24
CA THR A 147 -14.18 -14.53 2.65
C THR A 147 -13.85 -14.25 1.19
N ILE A 148 -14.86 -13.90 0.39
CA ILE A 148 -14.71 -13.41 -0.98
C ILE A 148 -15.08 -11.93 -1.04
N ASP A 149 -14.20 -11.12 -1.60
CA ASP A 149 -14.42 -9.75 -2.00
C ASP A 149 -14.80 -9.72 -3.51
N LEU A 150 -15.56 -8.72 -3.96
CA LEU A 150 -16.06 -8.65 -5.35
C LEU A 150 -15.86 -7.25 -5.94
N THR A 151 -15.32 -7.14 -7.16
CA THR A 151 -15.20 -5.87 -7.88
C THR A 151 -16.58 -5.28 -8.20
N ALA A 152 -16.77 -3.97 -7.99
CA ALA A 152 -18.04 -3.28 -8.21
C ALA A 152 -18.49 -3.27 -9.70
N GLY A 153 -17.53 -3.33 -10.63
CA GLY A 153 -17.75 -3.56 -12.05
C GLY A 153 -16.88 -4.71 -12.61
N PRO A 154 -16.89 -4.94 -13.93
CA PRO A 154 -15.89 -5.76 -14.61
C PRO A 154 -14.58 -4.98 -14.79
N SER A 155 -13.44 -5.57 -14.39
CA SER A 155 -12.14 -4.88 -14.34
C SER A 155 -12.26 -3.53 -13.60
N TRP A 156 -11.63 -2.46 -14.12
CA TRP A 156 -11.65 -1.11 -13.56
C TRP A 156 -11.56 -0.05 -14.69
N PRO A 157 -11.95 1.21 -14.45
CA PRO A 157 -12.78 1.68 -13.32
C PRO A 157 -14.18 1.05 -13.33
N THR A 158 -14.96 1.28 -12.27
CA THR A 158 -16.33 0.72 -12.17
C THR A 158 -17.20 1.13 -13.36
N ALA A 159 -17.81 0.13 -13.98
CA ALA A 159 -18.60 0.25 -15.20
C ALA A 159 -19.79 -0.71 -15.20
N VAL A 160 -20.86 -0.35 -15.89
CA VAL A 160 -22.06 -1.20 -16.04
C VAL A 160 -22.60 -1.21 -17.48
N PRO A 161 -23.19 -2.33 -17.95
CA PRO A 161 -23.80 -2.43 -19.29
C PRO A 161 -25.27 -1.97 -19.35
N SER A 162 -25.83 -1.48 -18.23
CA SER A 162 -27.18 -0.89 -18.16
C SER A 162 -27.24 0.55 -18.70
N ILE A 163 -26.11 1.17 -19.01
CA ILE A 163 -26.00 2.57 -19.45
C ILE A 163 -25.26 2.67 -20.79
N THR A 164 -25.39 3.81 -21.46
CA THR A 164 -24.64 4.18 -22.67
C THR A 164 -23.70 5.35 -22.39
N ALA A 165 -22.73 5.63 -23.26
CA ALA A 165 -21.84 6.79 -23.15
C ALA A 165 -22.59 8.13 -22.96
N ASP A 166 -23.72 8.31 -23.64
CA ASP A 166 -24.57 9.52 -23.54
C ASP A 166 -25.49 9.55 -22.31
N SER A 167 -25.64 8.43 -21.57
CA SER A 167 -26.55 8.33 -20.41
C SER A 167 -26.05 9.17 -19.24
N GLU A 168 -26.94 9.82 -18.48
CA GLU A 168 -26.57 10.74 -17.38
C GLU A 168 -25.54 10.13 -16.41
N ALA A 169 -25.77 8.90 -15.98
CA ALA A 169 -24.92 8.12 -15.07
C ALA A 169 -23.56 7.66 -15.63
N ALA A 170 -23.23 7.91 -16.90
CA ALA A 170 -21.92 7.57 -17.48
C ALA A 170 -20.96 8.76 -17.39
N VAL A 171 -19.69 8.55 -17.05
CA VAL A 171 -18.74 9.63 -16.73
C VAL A 171 -18.62 10.68 -17.84
N LYS A 172 -18.60 11.96 -17.45
CA LYS A 172 -18.61 13.11 -18.37
C LYS A 172 -17.24 13.74 -18.52
N GLU A 173 -17.07 14.42 -19.64
CA GLU A 173 -15.96 15.33 -19.86
C GLU A 173 -16.45 16.67 -20.42
N LEU A 174 -15.76 17.74 -20.03
CA LEU A 174 -15.90 19.07 -20.61
C LEU A 174 -14.80 19.27 -21.66
N ALA A 175 -15.12 18.92 -22.90
CA ALA A 175 -14.26 19.20 -24.04
C ALA A 175 -14.29 20.69 -24.40
N HIS A 176 -13.26 21.20 -25.05
CA HIS A 176 -13.22 22.59 -25.51
C HIS A 176 -12.72 22.70 -26.95
N GLY A 177 -13.25 23.67 -27.68
CA GLY A 177 -12.71 24.20 -28.92
C GLY A 177 -12.14 25.59 -28.69
N SER A 178 -11.16 26.01 -29.49
CA SER A 178 -10.61 27.37 -29.41
C SER A 178 -10.07 27.89 -30.74
N VAL A 179 -10.20 29.19 -30.99
CA VAL A 179 -9.63 29.88 -32.15
C VAL A 179 -8.99 31.22 -31.73
N GLN A 180 -7.86 31.57 -32.35
CA GLN A 180 -7.19 32.86 -32.17
C GLN A 180 -7.84 33.93 -33.05
N VAL A 181 -8.02 35.13 -32.52
CA VAL A 181 -8.65 36.28 -33.17
C VAL A 181 -7.79 37.51 -32.89
N ALA A 182 -7.21 38.10 -33.92
CA ALA A 182 -6.39 39.30 -33.78
C ALA A 182 -7.23 40.51 -33.33
N GLY A 183 -6.62 41.44 -32.59
CA GLY A 183 -7.32 42.61 -32.05
C GLY A 183 -7.99 43.45 -33.15
N GLY A 184 -9.28 43.73 -32.98
CA GLY A 184 -10.09 44.44 -33.99
C GLY A 184 -10.57 43.59 -35.17
N ALA A 185 -10.13 42.33 -35.29
CA ALA A 185 -10.66 41.41 -36.29
C ALA A 185 -12.04 40.86 -35.86
N THR A 186 -12.83 40.41 -36.83
CA THR A 186 -14.12 39.74 -36.58
C THR A 186 -14.01 38.26 -36.93
N TYR A 187 -14.29 37.40 -35.94
CA TYR A 187 -14.56 35.99 -36.20
C TYR A 187 -16.03 35.84 -36.60
N THR A 188 -16.30 35.15 -37.71
CA THR A 188 -17.67 34.81 -38.14
C THR A 188 -17.65 33.40 -38.70
N GLY A 189 -18.33 32.47 -38.06
CA GLY A 189 -18.36 31.06 -38.45
C GLY A 189 -19.04 30.17 -37.41
N PRO A 190 -18.94 28.83 -37.54
CA PRO A 190 -19.39 27.90 -36.52
C PRO A 190 -18.76 28.18 -35.16
N VAL A 191 -19.45 27.85 -34.06
CA VAL A 191 -18.84 27.86 -32.72
C VAL A 191 -17.64 26.89 -32.70
N PRO A 192 -16.48 27.26 -32.12
CA PRO A 192 -15.29 26.40 -32.13
C PRO A 192 -15.56 24.97 -31.65
N ALA A 193 -15.40 24.00 -32.56
CA ALA A 193 -15.62 22.59 -32.28
C ALA A 193 -14.52 22.01 -31.35
N PRO A 194 -14.82 20.96 -30.56
CA PRO A 194 -13.84 20.33 -29.68
C PRO A 194 -12.51 19.98 -30.34
N LEU A 195 -11.39 20.38 -29.73
CA LEU A 195 -10.02 20.05 -30.18
C LEU A 195 -9.71 18.56 -30.11
N VAL A 196 -10.51 17.79 -29.36
CA VAL A 196 -10.41 16.33 -29.24
C VAL A 196 -11.72 15.71 -29.68
N ALA A 197 -11.67 14.77 -30.62
CA ALA A 197 -12.84 14.03 -31.08
C ALA A 197 -13.56 13.32 -29.93
N ALA A 198 -14.87 13.07 -30.07
CA ALA A 198 -15.62 12.26 -29.12
C ALA A 198 -15.26 10.78 -29.31
N ALA A 199 -15.32 9.99 -28.23
CA ALA A 199 -15.08 8.56 -28.28
C ALA A 199 -16.22 7.81 -28.99
N SER A 200 -15.94 6.57 -29.41
CA SER A 200 -16.93 5.73 -30.09
C SER A 200 -18.14 5.45 -29.20
N GLY A 201 -19.34 5.62 -29.75
CA GLY A 201 -20.62 5.48 -29.04
C GLY A 201 -21.13 6.74 -28.33
N VAL A 202 -20.35 7.82 -28.26
CA VAL A 202 -20.83 9.16 -27.86
C VAL A 202 -21.55 9.78 -29.05
N THR A 203 -22.87 9.99 -28.95
CA THR A 203 -23.69 10.59 -30.02
C THR A 203 -24.16 12.00 -29.70
N ARG A 204 -23.98 12.47 -28.46
CA ARG A 204 -24.45 13.77 -27.99
C ARG A 204 -23.31 14.63 -27.45
N GLN A 205 -23.37 15.91 -27.78
CA GLN A 205 -22.58 16.96 -27.15
C GLN A 205 -23.46 18.20 -26.98
N GLN A 206 -23.33 18.88 -25.84
CA GLN A 206 -24.06 20.09 -25.50
C GLN A 206 -23.07 21.26 -25.40
N LEU A 207 -23.34 22.34 -26.12
CA LEU A 207 -22.62 23.61 -25.89
C LEU A 207 -23.03 24.14 -24.50
N VAL A 208 -22.06 24.31 -23.62
CA VAL A 208 -22.26 24.81 -22.25
C VAL A 208 -22.06 26.32 -22.21
N LEU A 209 -20.98 26.81 -22.81
CA LEU A 209 -20.53 28.19 -22.73
C LEU A 209 -19.64 28.55 -23.94
N VAL A 210 -19.66 29.81 -24.35
CA VAL A 210 -18.67 30.41 -25.27
C VAL A 210 -18.09 31.66 -24.61
N GLN A 211 -16.78 31.79 -24.60
CA GLN A 211 -16.06 32.93 -24.02
C GLN A 211 -15.03 33.49 -24.98
N ALA A 212 -14.70 34.77 -24.81
CA ALA A 212 -13.46 35.32 -25.32
C ALA A 212 -12.59 35.87 -24.18
N SER A 213 -11.27 35.74 -24.31
CA SER A 213 -10.29 36.35 -23.41
C SER A 213 -9.05 36.78 -24.20
N ARG A 214 -8.51 37.95 -23.86
CA ARG A 214 -7.25 38.46 -24.42
C ARG A 214 -6.08 37.62 -23.92
N VAL A 215 -5.17 37.29 -24.83
CA VAL A 215 -3.88 36.68 -24.53
C VAL A 215 -3.05 37.65 -23.68
N ASP A 216 -2.41 37.14 -22.65
CA ASP A 216 -1.52 37.89 -21.77
C ASP A 216 -0.21 37.12 -21.62
N THR A 217 0.81 37.51 -22.40
CA THR A 217 2.08 36.77 -22.46
C THR A 217 2.89 36.84 -21.17
N ALA A 218 2.54 37.73 -20.22
CA ALA A 218 3.12 37.73 -18.88
C ALA A 218 2.65 36.53 -18.04
N ASN A 219 1.50 35.95 -18.38
CA ASN A 219 0.88 34.81 -17.70
C ASN A 219 1.19 33.45 -18.38
N SER A 220 1.86 33.45 -19.54
CA SER A 220 2.18 32.22 -20.27
C SER A 220 3.24 31.39 -19.56
N THR A 221 3.03 30.07 -19.49
CA THR A 221 4.03 29.12 -18.97
C THR A 221 4.72 28.40 -20.14
N ARG A 222 5.59 27.42 -19.84
CA ARG A 222 6.15 26.53 -20.88
C ARG A 222 5.07 25.62 -21.52
N LYS A 223 3.90 25.47 -20.89
CA LYS A 223 2.84 24.54 -21.30
C LYS A 223 1.50 25.23 -21.59
N GLU A 224 1.19 26.31 -20.88
CA GLU A 224 -0.11 26.98 -20.90
C GLU A 224 -0.02 28.34 -21.61
N THR A 225 -1.04 28.68 -22.39
CA THR A 225 -1.19 30.02 -22.96
C THR A 225 -1.74 30.96 -21.88
N GLY A 226 -1.02 32.06 -21.62
CA GLY A 226 -1.44 33.08 -20.67
C GLY A 226 -2.62 33.91 -21.17
N LEU A 227 -3.58 34.16 -20.29
CA LEU A 227 -4.79 34.95 -20.54
C LEU A 227 -4.94 36.05 -19.48
N SER A 228 -5.68 37.11 -19.82
CA SER A 228 -5.96 38.24 -18.93
C SER A 228 -7.37 38.11 -18.32
N PHE A 229 -7.49 37.76 -17.03
CA PHE A 229 -8.80 37.44 -16.42
C PHE A 229 -9.84 38.58 -16.56
N SER A 230 -9.45 39.84 -16.36
CA SER A 230 -10.33 41.01 -16.50
C SER A 230 -10.86 41.24 -17.93
N SER A 231 -10.27 40.57 -18.93
CA SER A 231 -10.73 40.59 -20.32
C SER A 231 -11.78 39.52 -20.65
N VAL A 232 -12.00 38.52 -19.78
CA VAL A 232 -12.95 37.43 -20.03
C VAL A 232 -14.36 37.98 -20.27
N ARG A 233 -14.99 37.57 -21.37
CA ARG A 233 -16.38 37.88 -21.72
C ARG A 233 -17.13 36.59 -22.01
N ASP A 234 -18.32 36.43 -21.42
CA ASP A 234 -19.30 35.46 -21.90
C ASP A 234 -19.92 35.97 -23.21
N LEU A 235 -19.93 35.11 -24.22
CA LEU A 235 -20.46 35.34 -25.56
C LEU A 235 -21.53 34.28 -25.94
N THR A 236 -21.96 33.44 -25.00
CA THR A 236 -22.91 32.34 -25.22
C THR A 236 -24.23 32.86 -25.78
N GLY A 237 -24.71 34.00 -25.29
CA GLY A 237 -25.89 34.71 -25.82
C GLY A 237 -25.73 35.34 -27.21
N GLN A 238 -24.55 35.25 -27.84
CA GLN A 238 -24.27 35.69 -29.21
C GLN A 238 -24.22 34.52 -30.20
N VAL A 239 -24.45 33.29 -29.73
CA VAL A 239 -24.54 32.10 -30.58
C VAL A 239 -25.93 31.99 -31.20
N ALA A 240 -25.99 31.86 -32.52
CA ALA A 240 -27.21 31.62 -33.29
C ALA A 240 -26.98 30.47 -34.29
N ASP A 241 -27.88 29.49 -34.34
CA ASP A 241 -27.84 28.34 -35.26
C ASP A 241 -26.47 27.62 -35.30
N GLY A 242 -25.84 27.45 -34.13
CA GLY A 242 -24.52 26.82 -33.98
C GLY A 242 -23.33 27.65 -34.47
N SER A 243 -23.56 28.91 -34.83
CA SER A 243 -22.57 29.87 -35.32
C SER A 243 -22.46 31.09 -34.40
N ILE A 244 -21.34 31.82 -34.49
CA ILE A 244 -21.09 33.05 -33.76
C ILE A 244 -20.42 34.08 -34.67
N SER A 245 -20.78 35.35 -34.50
CA SER A 245 -20.12 36.49 -35.14
C SER A 245 -19.70 37.50 -34.07
N TRP A 246 -18.40 37.63 -33.83
CA TRP A 246 -17.85 38.45 -32.74
C TRP A 246 -16.60 39.21 -33.18
N THR A 247 -16.56 40.50 -32.87
CA THR A 247 -15.40 41.38 -33.13
C THR A 247 -14.57 41.51 -31.86
N ALA A 248 -13.29 41.16 -31.95
CA ALA A 248 -12.34 41.33 -30.85
C ALA A 248 -12.09 42.83 -30.59
N PRO A 249 -11.98 43.27 -29.33
CA PRO A 249 -11.42 44.57 -29.00
C PRO A 249 -10.05 44.80 -29.65
N PRO A 250 -9.67 46.06 -29.96
CA PRO A 250 -8.47 46.36 -30.76
C PRO A 250 -7.13 46.10 -30.05
N ASP A 251 -7.14 45.76 -28.76
CA ASP A 251 -5.95 45.53 -27.95
C ASP A 251 -5.56 44.04 -27.88
N GLY A 252 -4.41 43.70 -28.47
CA GLY A 252 -3.77 42.39 -28.36
C GLY A 252 -4.44 41.26 -29.16
N GLU A 253 -3.91 40.05 -29.03
CA GLU A 253 -4.53 38.83 -29.56
C GLU A 253 -5.59 38.31 -28.57
N TRP A 254 -6.65 37.68 -29.08
CA TRP A 254 -7.74 37.12 -28.29
C TRP A 254 -7.98 35.65 -28.62
N VAL A 255 -8.34 34.85 -27.61
CA VAL A 255 -8.80 33.48 -27.78
C VAL A 255 -10.32 33.45 -27.61
N LEU A 256 -11.03 32.98 -28.63
CA LEU A 256 -12.44 32.59 -28.54
C LEU A 256 -12.48 31.09 -28.21
N ILE A 257 -13.05 30.74 -27.05
CA ILE A 257 -13.10 29.38 -26.48
C ILE A 257 -14.57 28.95 -26.38
N ALA A 258 -14.88 27.70 -26.72
CA ALA A 258 -16.21 27.13 -26.58
C ALA A 258 -16.14 25.78 -25.84
N TYR A 259 -17.04 25.56 -24.89
CA TYR A 259 -17.01 24.41 -23.97
C TYR A 259 -18.19 23.48 -24.23
N TRP A 260 -17.90 22.19 -24.36
CA TRP A 260 -18.82 21.17 -24.84
C TRP A 260 -18.88 20.00 -23.84
N LEU A 261 -20.03 19.85 -23.18
CA LEU A 261 -20.32 18.72 -22.29
C LEU A 261 -20.70 17.50 -23.12
N ARG A 262 -20.05 16.36 -22.86
CA ARG A 262 -20.38 15.07 -23.47
C ARG A 262 -20.04 13.91 -22.54
N GLY A 263 -20.48 12.70 -22.88
CA GLY A 263 -19.93 11.49 -22.30
C GLY A 263 -18.47 11.29 -22.73
N SER A 264 -17.64 10.72 -21.86
CA SER A 264 -16.26 10.35 -22.24
C SER A 264 -16.23 9.17 -23.21
N GLY A 265 -17.25 8.31 -23.17
CA GLY A 265 -17.27 7.01 -23.86
C GLY A 265 -16.29 5.98 -23.29
N GLN A 266 -15.70 6.23 -22.10
CA GLN A 266 -14.76 5.31 -21.47
C GLN A 266 -15.43 3.97 -21.12
N THR A 267 -14.75 2.89 -21.49
CA THR A 267 -15.07 1.50 -21.12
C THR A 267 -14.02 0.98 -20.13
N PRO A 268 -14.33 -0.03 -19.30
CA PRO A 268 -13.36 -0.62 -18.37
C PRO A 268 -12.18 -1.29 -19.10
N GLU A 269 -11.03 -1.38 -18.42
CA GLU A 269 -9.78 -1.82 -19.04
C GLU A 269 -9.87 -3.25 -19.57
N SER A 270 -9.16 -3.51 -20.68
CA SER A 270 -9.12 -4.82 -21.33
C SER A 270 -10.51 -5.39 -21.73
N GLY A 271 -11.50 -4.55 -22.04
CA GLY A 271 -12.75 -5.01 -22.65
C GLY A 271 -12.57 -5.81 -23.97
N PRO A 272 -13.63 -6.48 -24.45
CA PRO A 272 -14.97 -6.54 -23.87
C PRO A 272 -15.08 -7.54 -22.70
N HIS A 273 -15.97 -7.23 -21.74
CA HIS A 273 -16.36 -8.10 -20.62
C HIS A 273 -17.89 -8.33 -20.54
N THR A 274 -18.64 -7.74 -21.47
CA THR A 274 -20.11 -7.60 -21.40
C THR A 274 -20.72 -7.47 -22.79
N SER A 275 -22.00 -7.79 -22.93
CA SER A 275 -22.82 -7.54 -24.12
C SER A 275 -24.24 -7.17 -23.67
N PRO A 276 -24.73 -5.94 -23.86
CA PRO A 276 -24.05 -4.80 -24.50
C PRO A 276 -22.82 -4.30 -23.72
N THR A 277 -22.03 -3.42 -24.35
CA THR A 277 -20.79 -2.84 -23.79
C THR A 277 -21.04 -2.06 -22.49
N ALA A 278 -20.29 -2.38 -21.44
CA ALA A 278 -20.25 -1.60 -20.22
C ALA A 278 -19.47 -0.27 -20.38
N TYR A 279 -20.01 0.81 -19.81
CA TYR A 279 -19.40 2.13 -19.75
C TYR A 279 -19.11 2.53 -18.30
N VAL A 280 -18.02 3.29 -18.09
CA VAL A 280 -17.61 3.79 -16.77
C VAL A 280 -18.65 4.77 -16.22
N VAL A 281 -19.02 4.58 -14.95
CA VAL A 281 -20.03 5.40 -14.26
C VAL A 281 -19.48 6.78 -13.86
N ASP A 282 -20.35 7.77 -13.69
CA ASP A 282 -19.97 9.09 -13.18
C ASP A 282 -19.71 9.05 -11.67
N HIS A 283 -18.44 8.88 -11.30
CA HIS A 283 -17.92 8.92 -9.93
C HIS A 283 -18.19 10.22 -9.15
N PHE A 284 -18.77 11.24 -9.78
CA PHE A 284 -19.06 12.53 -9.15
C PHE A 284 -20.57 12.82 -9.00
N SER A 285 -21.46 11.88 -9.34
CA SER A 285 -22.91 12.05 -9.16
C SER A 285 -23.62 10.80 -8.63
N GLU A 286 -24.73 11.02 -7.92
CA GLU A 286 -25.53 9.93 -7.33
C GLU A 286 -26.11 9.00 -8.41
N ALA A 287 -26.31 9.51 -9.63
CA ALA A 287 -26.75 8.74 -10.78
C ALA A 287 -25.72 7.66 -11.18
N GLY A 288 -24.43 7.97 -11.13
CA GLY A 288 -23.36 7.01 -11.40
C GLY A 288 -23.34 5.86 -10.38
N ALA A 289 -23.32 6.19 -9.10
CA ALA A 289 -23.36 5.20 -8.03
C ALA A 289 -24.67 4.38 -8.02
N GLN A 290 -25.82 5.02 -8.29
CA GLN A 290 -27.10 4.32 -8.36
C GLN A 290 -27.17 3.35 -9.55
N ALA A 291 -26.55 3.66 -10.70
CA ALA A 291 -26.49 2.75 -11.84
C ALA A 291 -25.71 1.44 -11.52
N VAL A 292 -24.69 1.51 -10.65
CA VAL A 292 -24.01 0.32 -10.11
C VAL A 292 -24.96 -0.49 -9.23
N ILE A 293 -25.64 0.17 -8.29
CA ILE A 293 -26.59 -0.44 -7.36
C ILE A 293 -27.72 -1.15 -8.12
N ASP A 294 -28.38 -0.46 -9.06
CA ASP A 294 -29.52 -0.98 -9.83
C ASP A 294 -29.11 -2.19 -10.68
N PHE A 295 -27.93 -2.15 -11.31
CA PHE A 295 -27.42 -3.29 -12.07
C PHE A 295 -27.19 -4.51 -11.17
N TRP A 296 -26.54 -4.33 -10.03
CA TRP A 296 -26.28 -5.42 -9.08
C TRP A 296 -27.57 -5.99 -8.48
N GLU A 297 -28.50 -5.14 -8.07
CA GLU A 297 -29.80 -5.53 -7.52
C GLU A 297 -30.63 -6.35 -8.53
N ALA A 298 -30.55 -6.02 -9.82
CA ALA A 298 -31.26 -6.73 -10.90
C ALA A 298 -30.56 -8.01 -11.41
N HIS A 299 -29.22 -8.03 -11.51
CA HIS A 299 -28.49 -9.08 -12.25
C HIS A 299 -27.60 -10.00 -11.39
N ILE A 300 -27.10 -9.52 -10.24
CA ILE A 300 -26.10 -10.24 -9.43
C ILE A 300 -26.69 -10.72 -8.09
N LEU A 301 -27.52 -9.91 -7.44
CA LEU A 301 -27.96 -10.13 -6.07
C LEU A 301 -29.19 -11.03 -5.95
N THR A 302 -29.06 -12.26 -6.45
CA THR A 302 -30.06 -13.32 -6.28
C THR A 302 -30.25 -13.70 -4.80
N ALA A 303 -31.38 -14.33 -4.46
CA ALA A 303 -31.66 -14.74 -3.08
C ALA A 303 -30.62 -15.71 -2.48
N PRO A 304 -30.03 -16.67 -3.24
CA PRO A 304 -28.84 -17.42 -2.79
C PRO A 304 -27.62 -16.53 -2.54
N VAL A 305 -27.24 -15.68 -3.51
CA VAL A 305 -26.07 -14.80 -3.39
C VAL A 305 -26.17 -13.89 -2.16
N ARG A 306 -27.31 -13.22 -1.92
CA ARG A 306 -27.51 -12.39 -0.72
C ARG A 306 -27.39 -13.15 0.60
N ARG A 307 -27.76 -14.43 0.65
CA ARG A 307 -27.55 -15.28 1.86
C ARG A 307 -26.08 -15.65 2.04
N LEU A 308 -25.36 -15.92 0.94
CA LEU A 308 -23.96 -16.31 0.98
C LEU A 308 -23.02 -15.12 1.24
N LEU A 309 -23.31 -13.93 0.71
CA LEU A 309 -22.56 -12.69 1.03
C LEU A 309 -22.58 -12.43 2.55
N LYS A 310 -23.73 -12.66 3.22
CA LYS A 310 -23.83 -12.54 4.69
C LYS A 310 -23.12 -13.62 5.49
N LYS A 311 -22.53 -14.63 4.84
CA LYS A 311 -21.79 -15.74 5.48
C LYS A 311 -20.30 -15.80 5.08
N ALA A 312 -19.98 -15.40 3.85
CA ALA A 312 -18.65 -15.49 3.25
C ALA A 312 -18.29 -14.34 2.30
N GLY A 313 -19.10 -13.28 2.23
CA GLY A 313 -18.66 -12.03 1.62
C GLY A 313 -17.72 -11.27 2.58
N GLY A 314 -16.74 -10.56 2.03
CA GLY A 314 -15.85 -9.68 2.80
C GLY A 314 -16.13 -8.21 2.50
N ALA A 315 -15.78 -7.77 1.31
CA ALA A 315 -15.99 -6.40 0.83
C ALA A 315 -16.57 -6.34 -0.59
N LEU A 316 -17.33 -5.27 -0.86
CA LEU A 316 -17.38 -4.69 -2.20
C LEU A 316 -16.03 -3.99 -2.42
N PHE A 317 -15.41 -4.18 -3.57
CA PHE A 317 -14.13 -3.58 -3.93
C PHE A 317 -14.22 -2.65 -5.13
N GLU A 318 -13.45 -1.57 -5.10
CA GLU A 318 -13.18 -0.71 -6.25
C GLU A 318 -11.67 -0.42 -6.35
N ASP A 319 -11.13 -0.65 -7.55
CA ASP A 319 -9.70 -0.50 -7.85
C ASP A 319 -9.29 0.98 -8.00
N SER A 320 -8.01 1.23 -8.30
CA SER A 320 -7.53 2.61 -8.52
C SER A 320 -8.30 3.34 -9.62
N LEU A 321 -8.43 4.66 -9.45
CA LEU A 321 -9.31 5.52 -10.23
C LEU A 321 -8.68 5.91 -11.57
N GLU A 322 -8.56 4.94 -12.49
CA GLU A 322 -8.10 5.13 -13.87
C GLU A 322 -9.15 5.81 -14.78
N ILE A 323 -9.71 6.95 -14.36
CA ILE A 323 -10.71 7.72 -15.15
C ILE A 323 -10.00 8.51 -16.27
N GLU A 324 -9.57 7.83 -17.33
CA GLU A 324 -8.84 8.39 -18.47
C GLU A 324 -9.78 9.10 -19.48
N THR A 325 -10.29 10.28 -19.11
CA THR A 325 -11.00 11.18 -20.06
C THR A 325 -10.03 11.84 -21.04
N ALA A 326 -10.55 12.20 -22.22
CA ALA A 326 -9.77 12.85 -23.27
C ALA A 326 -9.68 14.38 -23.08
N ALA A 327 -10.67 14.96 -22.39
CA ALA A 327 -10.69 16.34 -21.90
C ALA A 327 -10.81 16.39 -20.36
N LEU A 328 -11.23 17.54 -19.79
CA LEU A 328 -11.42 17.70 -18.35
C LEU A 328 -12.53 16.79 -17.81
N GLN A 329 -12.23 16.00 -16.79
CA GLN A 329 -13.20 15.18 -16.03
C GLN A 329 -14.32 16.06 -15.45
N TRP A 330 -15.58 15.64 -15.58
CA TRP A 330 -16.72 16.51 -15.29
C TRP A 330 -17.97 15.75 -14.80
N THR A 331 -18.92 16.47 -14.22
CA THR A 331 -20.31 16.02 -14.01
C THR A 331 -21.26 17.22 -14.20
N PRO A 332 -22.51 17.06 -14.69
CA PRO A 332 -23.39 18.20 -14.97
C PRO A 332 -23.68 19.09 -13.76
N GLY A 333 -23.68 18.52 -12.54
CA GLY A 333 -23.88 19.27 -11.30
C GLY A 333 -22.67 20.10 -10.83
N LEU A 334 -21.51 19.95 -11.46
CA LEU A 334 -20.25 20.51 -10.96
C LEU A 334 -20.28 22.04 -10.78
N PRO A 335 -20.78 22.87 -11.72
CA PRO A 335 -20.82 24.33 -11.50
C PRO A 335 -21.67 24.77 -10.30
N ALA A 336 -22.81 24.11 -10.06
CA ALA A 336 -23.67 24.43 -8.91
C ALA A 336 -23.09 23.89 -7.59
N ALA A 337 -22.41 22.74 -7.62
CA ALA A 337 -21.65 22.24 -6.49
C ALA A 337 -20.44 23.12 -6.17
N PHE A 338 -19.79 23.67 -7.21
CA PHE A 338 -18.70 24.63 -7.10
C PHE A 338 -19.22 25.96 -6.54
N GLU A 339 -20.21 26.62 -7.14
CA GLU A 339 -20.74 27.90 -6.63
C GLU A 339 -21.24 27.81 -5.17
N LYS A 340 -21.69 26.62 -4.73
CA LYS A 340 -22.06 26.33 -3.34
C LYS A 340 -20.87 25.96 -2.44
N HIS A 341 -19.84 25.26 -2.91
CA HIS A 341 -18.67 24.96 -2.09
C HIS A 341 -17.72 26.16 -2.01
N CYS A 342 -17.51 26.82 -3.14
CA CYS A 342 -17.09 28.20 -3.30
C CYS A 342 -18.24 29.15 -2.91
N GLY A 343 -18.17 30.38 -3.40
CA GLY A 343 -19.20 31.43 -3.28
C GLY A 343 -19.20 32.36 -4.50
N TYR A 344 -18.60 31.89 -5.60
CA TYR A 344 -18.55 32.53 -6.91
C TYR A 344 -18.75 31.44 -7.99
N ALA A 345 -19.31 31.80 -9.13
CA ALA A 345 -19.58 30.87 -10.24
C ALA A 345 -18.29 30.42 -10.96
N LEU A 346 -18.22 29.15 -11.37
CA LEU A 346 -17.02 28.57 -12.01
C LEU A 346 -16.77 29.11 -13.43
N GLU A 347 -17.84 29.50 -14.11
CA GLU A 347 -17.88 29.79 -15.54
C GLU A 347 -16.82 30.81 -16.01
N PRO A 348 -16.62 31.99 -15.36
CA PRO A 348 -15.56 32.95 -15.74
C PRO A 348 -14.14 32.39 -15.68
N TYR A 349 -13.95 31.28 -14.95
CA TYR A 349 -12.65 30.70 -14.63
C TYR A 349 -12.37 29.38 -15.35
N LEU A 350 -13.29 28.89 -16.19
CA LEU A 350 -13.10 27.68 -17.00
C LEU A 350 -11.77 27.60 -17.77
N PRO A 351 -11.21 28.70 -18.35
CA PRO A 351 -9.91 28.63 -19.02
C PRO A 351 -8.79 28.10 -18.11
N ALA A 352 -8.84 28.42 -16.82
CA ALA A 352 -7.83 27.96 -15.86
C ALA A 352 -7.92 26.46 -15.61
N VAL A 353 -9.12 25.85 -15.58
CA VAL A 353 -9.29 24.42 -15.20
C VAL A 353 -9.26 23.44 -16.38
N ILE A 354 -9.54 23.87 -17.62
CA ILE A 354 -9.66 22.93 -18.75
C ILE A 354 -8.35 22.19 -19.11
N LEU A 355 -8.54 20.92 -19.47
CA LEU A 355 -7.50 19.98 -19.88
C LEU A 355 -7.72 19.50 -21.32
N SER A 356 -6.63 19.18 -22.01
CA SER A 356 -6.61 18.46 -23.30
C SER A 356 -5.60 17.33 -23.22
N LYS A 357 -6.01 16.07 -23.46
CA LYS A 357 -5.18 14.86 -23.27
C LYS A 357 -4.42 14.91 -21.92
N SER A 358 -5.14 15.18 -20.82
CA SER A 358 -4.64 15.39 -19.44
C SER A 358 -3.63 16.53 -19.21
N ASN A 359 -3.43 17.45 -20.17
CA ASN A 359 -2.54 18.61 -20.02
C ASN A 359 -3.33 19.91 -19.85
N GLN A 360 -2.84 20.80 -18.98
CA GLN A 360 -3.38 22.15 -18.77
C GLN A 360 -3.15 23.02 -20.02
N VAL A 361 -4.15 23.82 -20.40
CA VAL A 361 -4.16 24.53 -21.70
C VAL A 361 -3.96 26.04 -21.56
N PHE A 362 -4.66 26.68 -20.62
CA PHE A 362 -4.53 28.10 -20.33
C PHE A 362 -4.24 28.35 -18.85
N ALA A 363 -3.66 29.52 -18.59
CA ALA A 363 -3.45 30.07 -17.25
C ALA A 363 -3.86 31.55 -17.24
N PHE A 364 -4.38 32.01 -16.12
CA PHE A 364 -4.36 33.44 -15.79
C PHE A 364 -3.04 33.74 -15.07
N ASP A 365 -2.98 34.78 -14.24
CA ASP A 365 -1.77 35.09 -13.48
C ASP A 365 -1.35 33.97 -12.52
N ALA A 366 -0.10 34.02 -12.06
CA ALA A 366 0.46 33.06 -11.11
C ALA A 366 -0.01 33.30 -9.65
N ALA A 367 -1.07 34.09 -9.43
CA ALA A 367 -1.96 34.06 -8.28
C ALA A 367 -3.37 33.53 -8.66
N LEU A 368 -3.45 32.69 -9.72
CA LEU A 368 -4.61 31.85 -10.12
C LEU A 368 -4.34 30.29 -10.33
N THR A 369 -3.10 29.73 -10.08
CA THR A 369 -2.67 28.31 -9.54
C THR A 369 -2.05 27.80 -8.00
N ARG A 370 -2.27 27.95 -6.58
CA ARG A 370 -3.01 28.57 -5.27
C ARG A 370 -4.54 29.06 -4.91
N GLN A 371 -5.09 30.22 -5.34
CA GLN A 371 -6.42 30.93 -5.49
C GLN A 371 -7.38 30.84 -6.80
N VAL A 372 -7.30 29.94 -7.85
CA VAL A 372 -8.49 29.18 -8.48
C VAL A 372 -8.60 27.58 -8.51
N ARG A 373 -7.72 26.76 -9.14
CA ARG A 373 -7.88 25.28 -9.42
C ARG A 373 -8.08 24.21 -8.28
N HIS A 374 -7.32 24.18 -7.18
CA HIS A 374 -7.37 23.18 -6.06
C HIS A 374 -8.74 23.03 -5.45
N ASP A 375 -9.61 24.02 -5.53
CA ASP A 375 -10.96 23.93 -4.98
C ASP A 375 -12.04 23.65 -6.02
N PHE A 376 -11.71 23.79 -7.32
CA PHE A 376 -12.33 22.88 -8.29
C PHE A 376 -12.01 21.43 -7.90
N TRP A 377 -10.79 21.12 -7.46
CA TRP A 377 -10.42 19.80 -6.97
C TRP A 377 -10.95 19.44 -5.55
N GLU A 378 -11.12 20.38 -4.60
CA GLU A 378 -11.82 20.13 -3.32
C GLU A 378 -13.31 19.90 -3.59
N THR A 379 -13.92 20.63 -4.54
CA THR A 379 -15.29 20.36 -5.04
C THR A 379 -15.39 18.95 -5.62
N VAL A 380 -14.49 18.57 -6.53
CA VAL A 380 -14.48 17.22 -7.14
C VAL A 380 -14.23 16.14 -6.08
N SER A 381 -13.35 16.37 -5.11
CA SER A 381 -13.10 15.44 -4.01
C SER A 381 -14.33 15.24 -3.13
N ARG A 382 -15.07 16.31 -2.84
CA ARG A 382 -16.35 16.25 -2.09
C ARG A 382 -17.43 15.52 -2.87
N LEU A 383 -17.58 15.81 -4.17
CA LEU A 383 -18.55 15.11 -5.03
C LEU A 383 -18.27 13.59 -5.07
N PHE A 384 -17.00 13.20 -5.16
CA PHE A 384 -16.58 11.80 -5.10
C PHE A 384 -16.88 11.14 -3.73
N ASP A 385 -16.46 11.78 -2.64
CA ASP A 385 -16.67 11.28 -1.27
C ASP A 385 -18.17 11.16 -0.93
N ASP A 386 -18.98 12.19 -1.22
CA ASP A 386 -20.40 12.27 -0.86
C ASP A 386 -21.30 11.42 -1.77
N HIS A 387 -21.14 11.49 -3.10
CA HIS A 387 -22.08 10.88 -4.05
C HIS A 387 -21.68 9.47 -4.51
N HIS A 388 -20.41 9.09 -4.40
CA HIS A 388 -19.95 7.75 -4.80
C HIS A 388 -19.50 6.91 -3.60
N VAL A 389 -18.49 7.36 -2.86
CA VAL A 389 -17.88 6.58 -1.77
C VAL A 389 -18.88 6.33 -0.62
N ALA A 390 -19.56 7.37 -0.14
CA ALA A 390 -20.55 7.23 0.93
C ALA A 390 -21.80 6.43 0.49
N VAL A 391 -22.22 6.58 -0.77
CA VAL A 391 -23.38 5.87 -1.35
C VAL A 391 -23.10 4.37 -1.48
N LEU A 392 -21.99 3.99 -2.15
CA LEU A 392 -21.60 2.58 -2.29
C LEU A 392 -21.33 1.94 -0.93
N LYS A 393 -20.73 2.66 0.02
CA LYS A 393 -20.51 2.16 1.39
C LYS A 393 -21.83 1.82 2.10
N LYS A 394 -22.80 2.75 2.07
CA LYS A 394 -24.13 2.57 2.68
C LYS A 394 -24.86 1.36 2.09
N TRP A 395 -24.76 1.15 0.77
CA TRP A 395 -25.35 -0.01 0.12
C TRP A 395 -24.61 -1.32 0.43
N ALA A 396 -23.27 -1.35 0.37
CA ALA A 396 -22.47 -2.52 0.75
C ALA A 396 -22.80 -3.01 2.18
N HIS A 397 -22.96 -2.08 3.13
CA HIS A 397 -23.35 -2.39 4.51
C HIS A 397 -24.74 -3.07 4.60
N SER A 398 -25.69 -2.72 3.72
CA SER A 398 -27.02 -3.36 3.67
C SER A 398 -26.96 -4.84 3.25
N LEU A 399 -25.95 -5.20 2.45
CA LEU A 399 -25.65 -6.57 2.02
C LEU A 399 -24.87 -7.36 3.09
N GLY A 400 -24.30 -6.68 4.09
CA GLY A 400 -23.40 -7.26 5.09
C GLY A 400 -21.92 -7.21 4.68
N LEU A 401 -21.59 -6.44 3.64
CA LEU A 401 -20.22 -6.25 3.14
C LEU A 401 -19.61 -4.96 3.72
N LYS A 402 -18.28 -4.91 3.73
CA LYS A 402 -17.50 -3.66 3.86
C LYS A 402 -17.36 -2.97 2.50
N LEU A 403 -16.96 -1.69 2.48
CA LEU A 403 -16.34 -1.09 1.30
C LEU A 403 -14.81 -1.11 1.44
N ARG A 404 -14.13 -1.77 0.49
CA ARG A 404 -12.69 -1.61 0.24
C ARG A 404 -12.49 -0.81 -1.05
N MET A 405 -11.51 0.08 -1.08
CA MET A 405 -11.18 0.85 -2.28
C MET A 405 -9.71 1.30 -2.26
N GLN A 406 -9.14 1.48 -3.45
CA GLN A 406 -7.90 2.24 -3.68
C GLN A 406 -8.25 3.71 -4.02
N PRO A 407 -8.27 4.65 -3.05
CA PRO A 407 -8.91 5.97 -3.22
C PRO A 407 -8.03 7.01 -3.95
N TYR A 408 -7.26 6.58 -4.95
CA TYR A 408 -6.27 7.40 -5.65
C TYR A 408 -6.27 7.12 -7.15
N GLY A 409 -5.65 8.02 -7.90
CA GLY A 409 -5.73 8.08 -9.36
C GLY A 409 -6.18 9.47 -9.81
N LEU A 410 -7.11 10.08 -9.09
CA LEU A 410 -7.55 11.47 -9.32
C LEU A 410 -6.71 12.50 -8.56
N GLN A 411 -6.98 13.78 -8.81
CA GLN A 411 -6.52 14.89 -7.98
C GLN A 411 -7.53 15.14 -6.83
N THR A 412 -7.72 14.14 -5.96
CA THR A 412 -8.67 14.17 -4.83
C THR A 412 -8.00 13.84 -3.50
N ASP A 413 -8.62 14.21 -2.39
CA ASP A 413 -8.09 14.00 -1.04
C ASP A 413 -8.27 12.54 -0.59
N ALA A 414 -7.34 11.68 -1.03
CA ALA A 414 -7.28 10.28 -0.65
C ALA A 414 -7.12 10.05 0.87
N ILE A 415 -6.65 11.05 1.64
CA ILE A 415 -6.57 10.99 3.10
C ILE A 415 -7.97 11.15 3.71
N ALA A 416 -8.77 12.08 3.20
CA ALA A 416 -10.18 12.24 3.55
C ALA A 416 -11.00 11.00 3.14
N THR A 417 -10.87 10.51 1.91
CA THR A 417 -11.57 9.29 1.46
C THR A 417 -11.17 8.07 2.32
N ALA A 418 -9.90 7.91 2.68
CA ALA A 418 -9.47 6.85 3.62
C ALA A 418 -10.12 6.98 5.02
N SER A 419 -10.50 8.20 5.43
CA SER A 419 -11.30 8.45 6.63
C SER A 419 -12.79 8.10 6.48
N ILE A 420 -13.27 7.81 5.25
CA ILE A 420 -14.63 7.30 4.97
C ILE A 420 -14.64 5.77 4.79
N LEU A 421 -13.68 5.19 4.05
CA LEU A 421 -13.62 3.76 3.71
C LEU A 421 -13.49 2.82 4.92
N ASP A 422 -14.12 1.63 4.87
CA ASP A 422 -13.92 0.61 5.93
C ASP A 422 -12.54 -0.04 5.87
N ILE A 423 -12.05 -0.22 4.64
CA ILE A 423 -10.69 -0.67 4.32
C ILE A 423 -10.16 0.23 3.20
N PRO A 424 -9.40 1.29 3.48
CA PRO A 424 -8.53 1.86 2.46
C PRO A 424 -7.47 0.83 2.04
N GLU A 425 -7.08 0.87 0.76
CA GLU A 425 -6.05 0.01 0.16
C GLU A 425 -4.99 0.86 -0.55
N GLY A 426 -3.71 0.49 -0.44
CA GLY A 426 -2.61 0.99 -1.28
C GLY A 426 -2.12 -0.08 -2.27
N GLU A 427 -1.04 0.19 -3.00
CA GLU A 427 -0.44 -0.77 -3.95
C GLU A 427 1.10 -0.79 -3.87
N SER A 428 1.72 -1.94 -4.14
CA SER A 428 3.19 -2.04 -4.21
C SER A 428 3.79 -1.52 -5.53
N LEU A 429 2.97 -1.39 -6.60
CA LEU A 429 3.46 -0.98 -7.91
C LEU A 429 3.54 0.55 -8.04
N GLY A 430 2.49 1.28 -7.72
CA GLY A 430 2.42 2.75 -7.82
C GLY A 430 2.98 3.50 -6.61
N PHE A 431 2.84 3.01 -5.38
CA PHE A 431 3.32 3.74 -4.19
C PHE A 431 4.85 3.62 -4.09
N LYS A 432 5.56 4.59 -4.66
CA LYS A 432 7.03 4.58 -4.76
C LYS A 432 7.75 4.92 -3.45
N ASN A 433 7.01 5.34 -2.43
CA ASN A 433 7.56 5.63 -1.11
C ASN A 433 6.63 5.18 0.05
N LEU A 434 7.15 5.21 1.27
CA LEU A 434 6.38 4.83 2.48
C LEU A 434 5.42 5.92 2.98
N ASP A 435 5.50 7.14 2.47
CA ASP A 435 4.64 8.25 2.91
C ASP A 435 3.28 8.27 2.19
N ASP A 436 3.21 7.75 0.96
CA ASP A 436 1.96 7.52 0.24
C ASP A 436 1.05 6.52 1.03
N TYR A 437 1.64 5.51 1.68
CA TYR A 437 0.95 4.62 2.63
C TYR A 437 0.54 5.33 3.93
N ARG A 438 1.41 6.18 4.48
CA ARG A 438 1.15 6.96 5.72
C ARG A 438 0.02 7.98 5.55
N CYS A 439 -0.27 8.39 4.32
CA CYS A 439 -1.46 9.18 3.97
C CYS A 439 -2.75 8.37 4.23
N LEU A 440 -2.85 7.16 3.67
CA LEU A 440 -4.01 6.28 3.90
C LEU A 440 -4.11 5.82 5.36
N ALA A 441 -2.98 5.56 6.02
CA ALA A 441 -2.93 5.15 7.42
C ALA A 441 -3.43 6.25 8.39
N GLY A 442 -3.11 7.52 8.12
CA GLY A 442 -3.62 8.66 8.90
C GLY A 442 -5.13 8.83 8.77
N GLY A 443 -5.67 8.74 7.55
CA GLY A 443 -7.12 8.72 7.29
C GLY A 443 -7.84 7.60 8.04
N ARG A 444 -7.31 6.37 7.95
CA ARG A 444 -7.81 5.19 8.66
C ARG A 444 -7.83 5.39 10.18
N ASP A 445 -6.70 5.74 10.78
CA ASP A 445 -6.55 5.74 12.24
C ASP A 445 -7.25 6.93 12.90
N MET A 446 -7.29 8.10 12.24
CA MET A 446 -8.11 9.25 12.70
C MET A 446 -9.61 8.95 12.66
N ALA A 447 -10.06 8.12 11.73
CA ALA A 447 -11.43 7.59 11.68
C ALA A 447 -11.66 6.39 12.65
N GLY A 448 -10.64 5.99 13.43
CA GLY A 448 -10.74 4.90 14.41
C GLY A 448 -10.84 3.50 13.79
N ARG A 449 -10.38 3.29 12.56
CA ARG A 449 -10.44 1.98 11.87
C ARG A 449 -9.12 1.21 11.98
N THR A 450 -9.21 -0.10 11.78
CA THR A 450 -8.07 -1.01 12.01
C THR A 450 -7.29 -1.34 10.74
N ILE A 451 -7.94 -1.57 9.61
CA ILE A 451 -7.30 -2.17 8.42
C ILE A 451 -6.83 -1.11 7.42
N LEU A 452 -5.56 -1.20 6.99
CA LEU A 452 -5.08 -0.67 5.71
C LEU A 452 -4.54 -1.86 4.94
N SER A 453 -5.17 -2.20 3.81
CA SER A 453 -4.66 -3.27 2.96
C SER A 453 -3.69 -2.75 1.90
N CYS A 454 -3.01 -3.66 1.23
CA CYS A 454 -2.13 -3.35 0.12
C CYS A 454 -2.23 -4.42 -0.95
N GLU A 455 -2.44 -4.00 -2.21
CA GLU A 455 -2.17 -4.83 -3.37
C GLU A 455 -0.66 -5.12 -3.44
N SER A 456 -0.30 -6.34 -3.07
CA SER A 456 1.06 -6.73 -2.72
C SER A 456 1.70 -7.55 -3.85
N GLY A 457 2.87 -7.14 -4.35
CA GLY A 457 3.69 -7.95 -5.26
C GLY A 457 3.48 -7.73 -6.76
N ALA A 458 2.72 -6.71 -7.14
CA ALA A 458 2.56 -6.30 -8.53
C ALA A 458 3.89 -5.78 -9.11
N TYR A 459 4.47 -6.47 -10.09
CA TYR A 459 5.78 -6.12 -10.67
C TYR A 459 5.84 -6.25 -12.20
N THR A 460 6.17 -5.17 -12.92
CA THR A 460 6.43 -5.19 -14.37
C THR A 460 7.54 -6.17 -14.74
N GLY A 461 7.29 -7.08 -15.69
CA GLY A 461 8.24 -8.15 -16.09
C GLY A 461 8.40 -9.27 -15.06
N GLY A 462 7.53 -9.32 -14.05
CA GLY A 462 7.63 -10.22 -12.90
C GLY A 462 6.95 -11.56 -13.04
N ALA A 463 6.18 -11.82 -14.11
CA ALA A 463 5.38 -13.04 -14.21
C ALA A 463 6.21 -14.32 -14.41
N TYR A 464 5.92 -15.33 -13.60
CA TYR A 464 6.69 -16.55 -13.36
C TYR A 464 8.18 -16.32 -13.03
N ASN A 465 8.51 -15.14 -12.53
CA ASN A 465 9.86 -14.59 -12.35
C ASN A 465 10.02 -13.90 -10.98
N THR A 466 8.96 -13.81 -10.17
CA THR A 466 8.96 -13.13 -8.87
C THR A 466 9.30 -14.10 -7.73
N THR A 467 10.34 -13.79 -6.95
CA THR A 467 10.67 -14.56 -5.74
C THR A 467 9.89 -14.05 -4.52
N TRP A 468 9.57 -14.97 -3.61
CA TRP A 468 8.98 -14.62 -2.31
C TRP A 468 9.92 -13.72 -1.48
N GLN A 469 11.25 -13.90 -1.57
CA GLN A 469 12.21 -13.00 -0.93
C GLN A 469 12.05 -11.53 -1.40
N LYS A 470 11.81 -11.30 -2.70
CA LYS A 470 11.52 -9.97 -3.24
C LYS A 470 10.18 -9.43 -2.70
N PHE A 471 9.13 -10.25 -2.74
CA PHE A 471 7.80 -9.90 -2.21
C PHE A 471 7.88 -9.45 -0.74
N LEU A 472 8.54 -10.25 0.11
CA LEU A 472 8.73 -9.98 1.52
C LEU A 472 9.57 -8.71 1.75
N THR A 473 10.59 -8.48 0.92
CA THR A 473 11.40 -7.25 0.94
C THR A 473 10.57 -5.99 0.67
N THR A 474 9.70 -6.00 -0.36
CA THR A 474 8.82 -4.85 -0.64
C THR A 474 7.81 -4.64 0.49
N MET A 475 7.21 -5.72 1.03
CA MET A 475 6.18 -5.61 2.07
C MET A 475 6.73 -5.22 3.46
N GLY A 476 7.97 -5.61 3.79
CA GLY A 476 8.59 -5.32 5.09
C GLY A 476 8.58 -3.84 5.47
N GLY A 477 8.83 -2.96 4.48
CA GLY A 477 8.73 -1.51 4.64
C GLY A 477 7.29 -0.98 4.67
N ALA A 478 6.38 -1.53 3.86
CA ALA A 478 4.99 -1.11 3.81
C ALA A 478 4.24 -1.38 5.13
N TYR A 479 4.58 -2.47 5.83
CA TYR A 479 4.10 -2.74 7.19
C TYR A 479 4.51 -1.66 8.19
N ALA A 480 5.78 -1.21 8.17
CA ALA A 480 6.25 -0.08 8.99
C ALA A 480 5.64 1.28 8.58
N ALA A 481 5.07 1.38 7.38
CA ALA A 481 4.30 2.54 6.93
C ALA A 481 2.83 2.53 7.38
N GLY A 482 2.36 1.41 7.95
CA GLY A 482 1.03 1.25 8.52
C GLY A 482 0.12 0.26 7.80
N VAL A 483 0.56 -0.40 6.72
CA VAL A 483 -0.18 -1.53 6.12
C VAL A 483 -0.32 -2.66 7.15
N ASN A 484 -1.43 -3.39 7.13
CA ASN A 484 -1.64 -4.55 8.00
C ASN A 484 -2.57 -5.64 7.43
N GLN A 485 -2.91 -5.60 6.13
CA GLN A 485 -3.48 -6.76 5.42
C GLN A 485 -3.00 -6.83 3.97
N THR A 486 -2.09 -7.76 3.68
CA THR A 486 -1.68 -8.10 2.31
C THR A 486 -2.84 -8.71 1.51
N VAL A 487 -3.07 -8.15 0.32
CA VAL A 487 -3.86 -8.73 -0.78
C VAL A 487 -2.87 -9.00 -1.92
N VAL A 488 -2.42 -10.24 -2.08
CA VAL A 488 -1.37 -10.59 -3.04
C VAL A 488 -1.89 -10.47 -4.48
N HIS A 489 -1.11 -9.84 -5.35
CA HIS A 489 -1.29 -9.77 -6.81
C HIS A 489 -0.45 -10.89 -7.48
N GLY A 490 -1.02 -12.04 -7.84
CA GLY A 490 -2.38 -12.54 -7.63
C GLY A 490 -2.50 -14.02 -8.02
N PHE A 491 -3.66 -14.62 -7.79
CA PHE A 491 -3.96 -15.99 -8.17
C PHE A 491 -4.65 -15.98 -9.54
N SER A 492 -4.08 -16.62 -10.55
CA SER A 492 -4.73 -16.78 -11.85
C SER A 492 -5.57 -18.06 -11.88
N TYR A 493 -6.85 -17.95 -12.26
CA TYR A 493 -7.69 -19.11 -12.56
C TYR A 493 -6.99 -20.10 -13.50
N ALA A 494 -7.26 -21.40 -13.37
CA ALA A 494 -6.42 -22.45 -13.95
C ALA A 494 -6.21 -22.37 -15.47
N THR A 495 -7.26 -22.12 -16.25
CA THR A 495 -7.22 -22.27 -17.71
C THR A 495 -8.29 -21.46 -18.43
N THR A 496 -8.06 -21.19 -19.71
CA THR A 496 -9.03 -20.64 -20.66
C THR A 496 -8.58 -21.08 -22.07
N PRO A 497 -9.42 -21.08 -23.12
CA PRO A 497 -9.01 -21.56 -24.45
C PRO A 497 -7.74 -20.86 -24.96
N GLY A 498 -6.87 -21.64 -25.62
CA GLY A 498 -5.65 -21.13 -26.25
C GLY A 498 -4.39 -21.01 -25.37
N VAL A 499 -4.48 -21.16 -24.03
CA VAL A 499 -3.31 -20.97 -23.15
C VAL A 499 -2.24 -22.07 -23.28
N LYS A 500 -0.98 -21.67 -23.20
CA LYS A 500 0.20 -22.56 -23.06
C LYS A 500 0.37 -23.02 -21.60
N TRP A 501 1.31 -23.93 -21.34
CA TRP A 501 1.72 -24.27 -19.96
C TRP A 501 2.44 -23.08 -19.29
N PRO A 502 2.19 -22.76 -18.00
CA PRO A 502 1.51 -23.56 -16.97
C PRO A 502 0.01 -23.25 -16.78
N GLY A 503 -0.70 -22.86 -17.85
CA GLY A 503 -2.13 -22.56 -17.83
C GLY A 503 -2.39 -21.06 -17.99
N TYR A 504 -3.57 -20.61 -17.54
CA TYR A 504 -3.91 -19.19 -17.64
C TYR A 504 -3.14 -18.35 -16.62
N ALA A 505 -2.80 -17.13 -17.03
CA ALA A 505 -2.00 -16.17 -16.29
C ALA A 505 -2.47 -14.75 -16.67
N ALA A 506 -3.20 -14.06 -15.79
CA ALA A 506 -4.07 -12.95 -16.21
C ALA A 506 -3.36 -11.74 -16.84
N PHE A 507 -2.10 -11.53 -16.48
CA PHE A 507 -1.25 -10.46 -16.98
C PHE A 507 0.00 -10.94 -17.76
N THR A 508 0.03 -12.18 -18.25
CA THR A 508 1.12 -12.63 -19.15
C THR A 508 0.65 -13.69 -20.17
N PRO A 509 1.01 -13.59 -21.47
CA PRO A 509 1.75 -12.50 -22.10
C PRO A 509 1.00 -11.17 -22.01
N TYR A 510 1.73 -10.05 -22.05
CA TYR A 510 1.17 -8.71 -22.07
C TYR A 510 1.73 -8.00 -23.31
N HIS A 511 0.90 -7.83 -24.33
CA HIS A 511 1.33 -7.48 -25.70
C HIS A 511 2.49 -8.38 -26.19
N GLY A 512 2.35 -9.70 -26.03
CA GLY A 512 3.31 -10.69 -26.49
C GLY A 512 4.64 -10.76 -25.71
N LYS A 513 4.76 -10.17 -24.52
CA LYS A 513 5.96 -10.19 -23.66
C LYS A 513 5.63 -10.51 -22.20
N VAL A 514 6.63 -10.82 -21.36
CA VAL A 514 6.40 -11.04 -19.92
C VAL A 514 5.80 -9.79 -19.28
N GLY A 515 4.57 -9.89 -18.78
CA GLY A 515 3.85 -8.80 -18.16
C GLY A 515 4.00 -8.75 -16.64
N TYR A 516 2.90 -8.50 -15.93
CA TYR A 516 2.92 -8.20 -14.51
C TYR A 516 2.98 -9.47 -13.65
N GLY A 517 3.96 -9.50 -12.75
CA GLY A 517 4.10 -10.55 -11.75
C GLY A 517 3.05 -10.39 -10.64
N GLU A 518 2.52 -11.46 -10.05
CA GLU A 518 2.86 -12.88 -10.28
C GLU A 518 1.57 -13.71 -10.37
N SER A 519 1.59 -14.81 -11.14
CA SER A 519 0.45 -15.74 -11.27
C SER A 519 0.63 -16.90 -10.30
N TRP A 520 0.41 -16.61 -9.02
CA TRP A 520 0.54 -17.56 -7.92
C TRP A 520 -0.48 -18.69 -8.01
N GLY A 521 -0.14 -19.82 -7.37
CA GLY A 521 -0.99 -21.01 -7.29
C GLY A 521 -0.16 -22.30 -7.30
N PRO A 522 -0.80 -23.48 -7.14
CA PRO A 522 -0.15 -24.79 -7.11
C PRO A 522 0.48 -25.23 -8.45
N ARG A 523 0.49 -24.34 -9.45
CA ARG A 523 1.15 -24.54 -10.74
C ARG A 523 2.63 -24.09 -10.68
N GLN A 524 3.07 -23.45 -9.59
CA GLN A 524 4.47 -23.09 -9.34
C GLN A 524 5.15 -24.00 -8.29
N PRO A 525 6.47 -24.28 -8.40
CA PRO A 525 7.19 -25.13 -7.44
C PRO A 525 7.20 -24.57 -6.01
N THR A 526 7.25 -23.24 -5.85
CA THR A 526 7.26 -22.59 -4.52
C THR A 526 5.99 -22.84 -3.70
N TRP A 527 4.88 -23.29 -4.30
CA TRP A 527 3.59 -23.41 -3.63
C TRP A 527 3.60 -24.33 -2.40
N GLN A 528 4.44 -25.36 -2.40
CA GLN A 528 4.60 -26.25 -1.24
C GLN A 528 5.14 -25.56 0.02
N HIS A 529 5.84 -24.41 -0.14
CA HIS A 529 6.37 -23.56 0.94
C HIS A 529 5.45 -22.38 1.28
N VAL A 530 4.42 -22.10 0.47
CA VAL A 530 3.49 -20.97 0.67
C VAL A 530 2.74 -21.00 2.01
N PRO A 531 2.35 -22.16 2.60
CA PRO A 531 1.77 -22.19 3.94
C PRO A 531 2.65 -21.50 5.00
N ASP A 532 3.97 -21.69 4.96
CA ASP A 532 4.94 -21.14 5.91
C ASP A 532 4.94 -19.60 5.82
N ILE A 533 4.96 -19.09 4.58
CA ILE A 533 4.93 -17.66 4.24
C ILE A 533 3.57 -17.05 4.61
N SER A 534 2.47 -17.77 4.38
CA SER A 534 1.13 -17.33 4.82
C SER A 534 1.06 -17.19 6.34
N GLY A 535 1.72 -18.08 7.09
CA GLY A 535 1.82 -18.03 8.55
C GLY A 535 2.59 -16.79 9.01
N TYR A 536 3.73 -16.50 8.39
CA TYR A 536 4.50 -15.27 8.62
C TYR A 536 3.68 -14.00 8.39
N LEU A 537 3.04 -13.88 7.23
CA LEU A 537 2.17 -12.73 6.91
C LEU A 537 0.99 -12.63 7.91
N SER A 538 0.36 -13.76 8.26
CA SER A 538 -0.74 -13.80 9.22
C SER A 538 -0.35 -13.32 10.62
N ARG A 539 0.87 -13.63 11.08
CA ARG A 539 1.39 -13.19 12.38
C ARG A 539 1.75 -11.70 12.38
N ILE A 540 2.32 -11.19 11.29
CA ILE A 540 2.50 -9.74 11.11
C ILE A 540 1.15 -9.04 11.18
N HIS A 541 0.15 -9.50 10.45
CA HIS A 541 -1.20 -8.93 10.49
C HIS A 541 -1.83 -9.04 11.90
N GLN A 542 -1.63 -10.15 12.61
CA GLN A 542 -2.16 -10.35 13.96
C GLN A 542 -1.61 -9.32 14.96
N VAL A 543 -0.32 -9.01 14.86
CA VAL A 543 0.33 -7.93 15.63
C VAL A 543 -0.16 -6.57 15.13
N LEU A 544 -0.08 -6.31 13.84
CA LEU A 544 -0.36 -4.98 13.25
C LEU A 544 -1.86 -4.63 13.14
N GLN A 545 -2.78 -5.55 13.43
CA GLN A 545 -4.20 -5.28 13.62
C GLN A 545 -4.62 -5.27 15.11
N SER A 546 -3.71 -5.60 16.05
CA SER A 546 -4.03 -5.56 17.48
C SER A 546 -4.20 -4.11 17.98
N GLY A 547 -5.33 -3.83 18.63
CA GLY A 547 -5.62 -2.55 19.28
C GLY A 547 -5.47 -1.34 18.37
N THR A 548 -4.89 -0.26 18.90
CA THR A 548 -4.75 1.04 18.24
C THR A 548 -3.31 1.33 17.85
N ALA A 549 -3.10 1.97 16.69
CA ALA A 549 -1.79 2.47 16.28
C ALA A 549 -1.26 3.56 17.22
N ARG A 550 0.06 3.75 17.23
CA ARG A 550 0.75 4.90 17.83
C ARG A 550 1.67 5.52 16.79
N ALA A 551 1.62 6.83 16.68
CA ALA A 551 2.55 7.61 15.86
C ALA A 551 2.95 8.88 16.63
N ASP A 552 4.19 9.32 16.50
CA ASP A 552 4.71 10.45 17.25
C ASP A 552 4.10 11.78 16.79
N VAL A 553 3.95 11.96 15.48
CA VAL A 553 3.57 13.25 14.88
C VAL A 553 2.49 13.09 13.80
N ALA A 554 1.47 13.95 13.86
CA ALA A 554 0.57 14.19 12.74
C ALA A 554 1.17 15.26 11.83
N VAL A 555 1.43 14.95 10.56
CA VAL A 555 1.83 15.94 9.56
C VAL A 555 0.56 16.46 8.88
N PHE A 556 0.27 17.74 9.04
CA PHE A 556 -0.83 18.37 8.32
C PHE A 556 -0.46 18.56 6.85
N ARG A 557 -1.32 18.06 5.95
CA ARG A 557 -1.16 18.13 4.49
C ARG A 557 -2.35 18.90 3.92
N GLN A 558 -2.13 20.13 3.47
CA GLN A 558 -3.16 21.02 2.94
C GLN A 558 -3.92 20.36 1.77
N THR A 559 -3.19 19.72 0.85
CA THR A 559 -3.75 18.99 -0.29
C THR A 559 -3.46 17.49 -0.12
N GLY A 560 -4.49 16.68 0.12
CA GLY A 560 -4.37 15.27 0.53
C GLY A 560 -4.08 14.23 -0.57
N TYR A 561 -3.42 14.63 -1.67
CA TYR A 561 -3.07 13.69 -2.75
C TYR A 561 -2.04 12.64 -2.28
N THR A 562 -2.24 11.39 -2.69
CA THR A 562 -1.30 10.26 -2.48
C THR A 562 -0.87 9.63 -3.82
N ALA A 563 0.00 8.61 -3.78
CA ALA A 563 0.75 8.08 -4.93
C ALA A 563 1.59 9.18 -5.63
N THR A 564 2.21 10.04 -4.82
CA THR A 564 2.90 11.27 -5.24
C THR A 564 4.42 11.19 -5.15
N GLY A 565 4.96 10.27 -4.33
CA GLY A 565 6.37 10.27 -3.98
C GLY A 565 6.82 11.45 -3.09
N ILE A 566 5.89 12.32 -2.66
CA ILE A 566 6.17 13.47 -1.78
C ILE A 566 5.85 13.09 -0.33
N GLY A 567 6.87 13.15 0.53
CA GLY A 567 6.80 12.96 1.98
C GLY A 567 7.15 14.22 2.78
N ALA A 568 7.05 14.15 4.10
CA ALA A 568 7.28 15.28 5.02
C ALA A 568 8.78 15.64 5.12
N SER A 569 9.17 16.90 4.94
CA SER A 569 10.56 17.27 4.57
C SER A 569 11.65 16.87 5.56
N TRP A 570 11.38 16.98 6.86
CA TRP A 570 12.30 16.56 7.92
C TRP A 570 12.06 15.12 8.36
N PHE A 571 10.81 14.77 8.67
CA PHE A 571 10.46 13.45 9.21
C PHE A 571 10.87 12.31 8.28
N THR A 572 10.68 12.47 6.97
CA THR A 572 11.03 11.46 5.97
C THR A 572 12.54 11.22 5.87
N ALA A 573 13.31 12.30 5.76
CA ALA A 573 14.73 12.25 5.42
C ALA A 573 15.65 12.14 6.64
N SER A 574 15.20 12.61 7.82
CA SER A 574 16.00 12.73 9.02
C SER A 574 15.31 12.18 10.28
N GLY A 575 13.98 12.29 10.39
CA GLY A 575 13.22 11.75 11.53
C GLY A 575 13.20 10.21 11.57
N VAL A 576 12.79 9.56 10.49
CA VAL A 576 12.67 8.09 10.40
C VAL A 576 14.00 7.38 10.72
N PRO A 577 15.18 7.78 10.18
CA PRO A 577 16.46 7.19 10.56
C PRO A 577 16.82 7.28 12.06
N LEU A 578 16.20 8.21 12.81
CA LEU A 578 16.40 8.39 14.26
C LEU A 578 15.35 7.67 15.12
N GLY A 579 14.29 7.13 14.50
CA GLY A 579 13.21 6.38 15.15
C GLY A 579 11.84 7.06 15.14
N TRP A 580 11.72 8.29 14.61
CA TRP A 580 10.43 9.00 14.59
C TRP A 580 9.40 8.36 13.66
N THR A 581 8.15 8.33 14.11
CA THR A 581 6.98 7.88 13.36
C THR A 581 6.03 9.03 13.04
N HIS A 582 5.53 9.08 11.80
CA HIS A 582 4.56 10.08 11.36
C HIS A 582 3.46 9.49 10.50
N GLN A 583 2.32 10.17 10.47
CA GLN A 583 1.21 9.95 9.54
C GLN A 583 0.73 11.29 9.01
N PHE A 584 0.09 11.32 7.84
CA PHE A 584 -0.47 12.56 7.30
C PHE A 584 -1.94 12.68 7.66
N ILE A 585 -2.37 13.89 8.00
CA ILE A 585 -3.77 14.25 8.12
C ILE A 585 -4.08 15.43 7.20
N SER A 586 -5.17 15.35 6.45
CA SER A 586 -5.68 16.46 5.66
C SER A 586 -6.75 17.24 6.42
N ALA A 587 -7.19 18.36 5.86
CA ALA A 587 -8.06 19.31 6.54
C ALA A 587 -9.40 18.73 7.06
N PRO A 588 -10.13 17.86 6.32
CA PRO A 588 -11.36 17.23 6.82
C PRO A 588 -11.18 16.39 8.11
N LEU A 589 -9.98 15.87 8.37
CA LEU A 589 -9.72 15.02 9.54
C LEU A 589 -9.71 15.81 10.86
N LEU A 590 -9.49 17.13 10.84
CA LEU A 590 -9.50 17.97 12.04
C LEU A 590 -10.89 18.10 12.70
N GLU A 591 -11.94 17.75 11.96
CA GLU A 591 -13.35 17.84 12.32
C GLU A 591 -13.95 16.48 12.74
N LEU A 592 -13.19 15.38 12.63
CA LEU A 592 -13.67 14.05 12.99
C LEU A 592 -14.00 13.95 14.50
N PRO A 593 -14.98 13.13 14.91
CA PRO A 593 -15.34 12.98 16.34
C PRO A 593 -14.19 12.52 17.25
N GLY A 594 -13.15 11.90 16.69
CA GLY A 594 -11.90 11.52 17.37
C GLY A 594 -10.82 12.61 17.40
N ALA A 595 -10.92 13.66 16.58
CA ALA A 595 -9.98 14.77 16.48
C ALA A 595 -10.14 15.74 17.67
N LYS A 596 -9.68 15.27 18.82
CA LYS A 596 -9.72 15.94 20.13
C LYS A 596 -8.34 15.86 20.78
N VAL A 597 -8.01 16.86 21.59
CA VAL A 597 -6.79 16.89 22.38
C VAL A 597 -7.08 16.55 23.83
N SER A 598 -6.30 15.64 24.41
CA SER A 598 -6.31 15.38 25.86
C SER A 598 -4.95 14.84 26.29
N GLY A 599 -4.50 15.15 27.52
CA GLY A 599 -3.16 14.79 27.99
C GLY A 599 -2.03 15.33 27.10
N GLY A 600 -2.27 16.45 26.38
CA GLY A 600 -1.34 17.01 25.40
C GLY A 600 -1.21 16.23 24.09
N ARG A 601 -2.07 15.22 23.83
CA ARG A 601 -2.05 14.38 22.62
C ARG A 601 -3.31 14.56 21.77
N LEU A 602 -3.15 14.56 20.44
CA LEU A 602 -4.25 14.57 19.47
C LEU A 602 -4.74 13.14 19.20
N ALA A 603 -6.06 12.97 19.10
CA ALA A 603 -6.73 11.68 18.91
C ALA A 603 -6.27 10.59 19.92
N PRO A 604 -6.41 10.84 21.25
CA PRO A 604 -5.86 9.98 22.30
C PRO A 604 -6.45 8.56 22.36
N GLN A 605 -7.57 8.31 21.68
CA GLN A 605 -8.19 6.98 21.53
C GLN A 605 -7.87 6.31 20.19
N GLY A 606 -7.09 6.98 19.32
CA GLY A 606 -6.59 6.51 18.03
C GLY A 606 -5.05 6.57 18.02
N PRO A 607 -4.41 7.27 17.07
CA PRO A 607 -2.94 7.44 17.00
C PRO A 607 -2.27 8.01 18.26
N ALA A 608 -2.99 8.82 19.03
CA ALA A 608 -2.51 9.52 20.21
C ALA A 608 -1.25 10.39 19.95
N TYR A 609 -1.22 11.11 18.82
CA TYR A 609 -0.08 11.91 18.36
C TYR A 609 0.42 12.88 19.43
N LYS A 610 1.74 12.98 19.59
CA LYS A 610 2.43 13.83 20.58
C LYS A 610 2.59 15.27 20.11
N ALA A 611 2.56 15.51 18.81
CA ALA A 611 2.64 16.83 18.20
C ALA A 611 1.90 16.86 16.86
N LEU A 612 1.60 18.06 16.37
CA LEU A 612 1.25 18.33 14.98
C LEU A 612 2.38 19.12 14.31
N PHE A 613 2.74 18.74 13.09
CA PHE A 613 3.70 19.44 12.26
C PHE A 613 3.01 19.97 11.01
N ILE A 614 3.33 21.19 10.59
CA ILE A 614 2.85 21.79 9.35
C ILE A 614 3.99 22.51 8.64
N GLU A 615 4.06 22.33 7.33
CA GLU A 615 5.00 23.01 6.43
C GLU A 615 4.24 23.61 5.23
N GLY A 616 4.91 24.42 4.41
CA GLY A 616 4.28 25.02 3.23
C GLY A 616 3.91 23.96 2.18
N ASP A 617 2.73 24.08 1.57
CA ASP A 617 2.17 23.06 0.67
C ASP A 617 3.04 22.87 -0.59
N PHE A 618 3.67 21.70 -0.74
CA PHE A 618 4.47 21.31 -1.90
C PHE A 618 3.72 21.42 -3.24
N PHE A 619 2.41 21.14 -3.27
CA PHE A 619 1.56 21.28 -4.46
C PHE A 619 1.25 22.76 -4.79
N SER A 620 1.54 23.66 -3.85
CA SER A 620 1.50 25.12 -3.98
C SER A 620 2.91 25.76 -3.92
N GLY A 621 3.95 25.02 -4.33
CA GLY A 621 5.32 25.53 -4.38
C GLY A 621 5.95 25.83 -3.00
N SER A 622 5.48 25.13 -1.96
CA SER A 622 5.80 25.36 -0.55
C SER A 622 5.35 26.72 0.01
N ALA A 623 4.30 27.31 -0.56
CA ALA A 623 3.62 28.46 0.04
C ALA A 623 2.96 28.08 1.38
N CYS A 624 3.01 28.98 2.37
CA CYS A 624 2.37 28.79 3.67
C CYS A 624 0.85 29.05 3.56
N THR A 625 0.14 28.03 3.09
CA THR A 625 -1.33 28.05 2.93
C THR A 625 -2.02 27.28 4.05
N LEU A 626 -3.17 27.78 4.53
CA LEU A 626 -4.06 27.12 5.48
C LEU A 626 -5.44 27.80 5.47
N ARG A 627 -6.56 27.05 5.56
CA ARG A 627 -7.89 27.69 5.64
C ARG A 627 -8.10 28.30 7.02
N VAL A 628 -8.87 29.39 7.11
CA VAL A 628 -9.16 30.08 8.38
C VAL A 628 -9.69 29.10 9.45
N ARG A 629 -10.66 28.26 9.10
CA ARG A 629 -11.21 27.23 9.99
C ARG A 629 -10.16 26.25 10.50
N ASP A 630 -9.24 25.82 9.63
CA ASP A 630 -8.19 24.86 10.02
C ASP A 630 -7.21 25.54 10.99
N ALA A 631 -6.86 26.82 10.76
CA ALA A 631 -6.03 27.61 11.67
C ALA A 631 -6.71 27.83 13.04
N GLU A 632 -8.00 28.15 13.06
CA GLU A 632 -8.82 28.24 14.27
C GLU A 632 -8.85 26.89 15.02
N ARG A 633 -8.88 25.78 14.29
CA ARG A 633 -8.85 24.43 14.84
C ARG A 633 -7.49 24.01 15.42
N LEU A 634 -6.38 24.44 14.79
CA LEU A 634 -5.04 24.30 15.37
C LEU A 634 -4.87 25.14 16.65
N LEU A 635 -5.46 26.33 16.67
CA LEU A 635 -5.46 27.22 17.84
C LEU A 635 -6.20 26.60 19.04
N ASP A 636 -7.39 26.02 18.80
CA ASP A 636 -8.11 25.19 19.79
C ASP A 636 -7.24 24.05 20.32
N PHE A 637 -6.59 23.29 19.43
CA PHE A 637 -5.78 22.13 19.79
C PHE A 637 -4.57 22.50 20.64
N THR A 638 -3.87 23.59 20.33
CA THR A 638 -2.70 24.01 21.14
C THR A 638 -3.11 24.66 22.46
N LYS A 639 -4.26 25.37 22.52
CA LYS A 639 -4.90 25.82 23.78
C LYS A 639 -5.29 24.64 24.69
N ALA A 640 -5.72 23.52 24.10
CA ALA A 640 -5.94 22.26 24.79
C ALA A 640 -4.63 21.48 25.12
N GLY A 641 -3.46 22.03 24.79
CA GLY A 641 -2.15 21.54 25.22
C GLY A 641 -1.32 20.81 24.15
N LEU A 642 -1.78 20.72 22.90
CA LEU A 642 -1.05 20.05 21.81
C LEU A 642 0.21 20.86 21.40
N PRO A 643 1.40 20.24 21.34
CA PRO A 643 2.57 20.80 20.65
C PRO A 643 2.33 20.99 19.16
N ILE A 644 2.67 22.16 18.61
CA ILE A 644 2.65 22.40 17.17
C ILE A 644 3.99 22.98 16.71
N VAL A 645 4.56 22.42 15.64
CA VAL A 645 5.76 22.94 14.97
C VAL A 645 5.39 23.38 13.55
N MET A 646 5.68 24.64 13.23
CA MET A 646 5.34 25.28 11.96
C MET A 646 6.61 25.65 11.20
N LEU A 647 6.89 24.97 10.08
CA LEU A 647 8.04 25.27 9.21
C LEU A 647 7.64 26.26 8.12
N GLY A 648 8.28 27.44 8.09
CA GLY A 648 8.15 28.41 7.00
C GLY A 648 7.73 29.84 7.38
N ALA A 649 7.34 30.61 6.36
CA ALA A 649 6.96 32.02 6.43
C ALA A 649 5.49 32.24 6.81
N TRP A 650 5.09 31.70 7.96
CA TRP A 650 3.70 31.72 8.45
C TRP A 650 3.18 33.11 8.86
N ASP A 651 4.06 34.11 9.00
CA ASP A 651 3.69 35.53 9.09
C ASP A 651 3.02 36.06 7.81
N ASN A 652 3.33 35.46 6.66
CA ASN A 652 2.76 35.80 5.35
C ASN A 652 1.79 34.71 4.88
N ALA A 653 1.09 34.07 5.82
CA ALA A 653 0.10 33.04 5.51
C ALA A 653 -1.02 33.59 4.62
N THR A 654 -1.48 32.76 3.68
CA THR A 654 -2.64 33.03 2.83
C THR A 654 -3.60 31.86 2.92
N VAL A 655 -4.90 32.10 2.72
CA VAL A 655 -5.79 30.95 2.51
C VAL A 655 -5.34 30.18 1.28
N PRO A 656 -5.60 28.85 1.18
CA PRO A 656 -5.59 28.23 -0.12
C PRO A 656 -6.52 29.06 -1.01
N GLY A 657 -7.78 29.29 -0.59
CA GLY A 657 -8.87 30.07 -1.22
C GLY A 657 -8.50 31.20 -2.21
N LEU A 658 -9.33 31.48 -3.23
CA LEU A 658 -9.58 32.89 -3.55
C LEU A 658 -10.10 33.49 -2.25
N PRO A 659 -9.47 34.55 -1.73
CA PRO A 659 -9.85 35.04 -0.43
C PRO A 659 -11.19 35.74 -0.58
N ALA A 660 -12.15 35.43 0.30
CA ALA A 660 -13.23 36.37 0.53
C ALA A 660 -12.65 37.68 1.11
N ASP A 661 -13.38 38.80 0.97
CA ASP A 661 -12.94 40.10 1.49
C ASP A 661 -12.57 40.00 2.99
N GLY A 662 -11.31 40.28 3.33
CA GLY A 662 -10.79 40.20 4.70
C GLY A 662 -10.38 38.80 5.19
N GLU A 663 -10.43 37.76 4.35
CA GLU A 663 -10.17 36.39 4.78
C GLU A 663 -8.69 36.11 5.06
N ASN A 664 -7.78 36.66 4.26
CA ASN A 664 -6.33 36.58 4.52
C ASN A 664 -5.95 37.33 5.80
N GLU A 665 -6.56 38.48 6.04
CA GLU A 665 -6.37 39.29 7.24
C GLU A 665 -6.88 38.56 8.48
N ARG A 666 -8.02 37.86 8.39
CA ARG A 666 -8.50 36.95 9.45
C ARG A 666 -7.55 35.78 9.66
N LEU A 667 -7.07 35.13 8.60
CA LEU A 667 -6.09 34.05 8.72
C LEU A 667 -4.82 34.54 9.43
N GLN A 668 -4.24 35.66 8.99
CA GLN A 668 -3.03 36.24 9.57
C GLN A 668 -3.25 36.65 11.04
N THR A 669 -4.45 37.11 11.41
CA THR A 669 -4.83 37.35 12.80
C THR A 669 -4.82 36.06 13.64
N VAL A 670 -5.44 34.98 13.14
CA VAL A 670 -5.51 33.68 13.83
C VAL A 670 -4.13 33.02 13.91
N ILE A 671 -3.32 33.09 12.85
CA ILE A 671 -1.93 32.61 12.85
C ILE A 671 -1.06 33.46 13.79
N GLY A 672 -1.29 34.77 13.87
CA GLY A 672 -0.69 35.65 14.87
C GLY A 672 -0.98 35.19 16.29
N GLU A 673 -2.24 34.89 16.63
CA GLU A 673 -2.59 34.34 17.95
C GLU A 673 -1.97 32.96 18.18
N LEU A 674 -1.98 32.08 17.17
CA LEU A 674 -1.38 30.74 17.21
C LEU A 674 0.12 30.80 17.52
N LEU A 675 0.86 31.70 16.88
CA LEU A 675 2.30 31.89 17.09
C LEU A 675 2.65 32.46 18.48
N THR A 676 1.70 33.04 19.21
CA THR A 676 1.91 33.45 20.62
C THR A 676 1.68 32.32 21.64
N GLN A 677 1.11 31.18 21.24
CA GLN A 677 0.78 30.11 22.18
C GLN A 677 2.04 29.40 22.69
N PRO A 678 2.17 29.11 24.00
CA PRO A 678 3.41 28.59 24.59
C PRO A 678 3.82 27.21 24.07
N ARG A 679 2.87 26.45 23.49
CA ARG A 679 3.04 25.11 22.92
C ARG A 679 3.27 25.12 21.40
N VAL A 680 3.44 26.29 20.79
CA VAL A 680 3.76 26.45 19.36
C VAL A 680 5.23 26.86 19.17
N ARG A 681 5.86 26.38 18.11
CA ARG A 681 7.17 26.84 17.63
C ARG A 681 7.12 27.06 16.12
N ARG A 682 7.60 28.22 15.66
CA ARG A 682 7.90 28.47 14.25
C ARG A 682 9.40 28.27 14.01
N VAL A 683 9.73 27.60 12.92
CA VAL A 683 11.11 27.41 12.44
C VAL A 683 11.21 27.82 10.97
N SER A 684 12.40 28.27 10.56
CA SER A 684 12.66 28.70 9.18
C SER A 684 13.46 27.67 8.38
N ASP A 685 14.36 26.93 9.04
CA ASP A 685 15.01 25.76 8.44
C ASP A 685 14.39 24.47 9.02
N LYS A 686 14.35 23.42 8.20
CA LYS A 686 14.00 22.07 8.65
C LYS A 686 15.03 21.48 9.61
N ALA A 687 16.27 21.98 9.60
CA ALA A 687 17.31 21.61 10.56
C ALA A 687 16.95 21.94 12.02
N ASP A 688 16.09 22.95 12.25
CA ASP A 688 15.68 23.40 13.58
C ASP A 688 14.51 22.59 14.17
N VAL A 689 13.79 21.81 13.34
CA VAL A 689 12.66 20.96 13.75
C VAL A 689 12.95 20.06 14.97
N PRO A 690 14.07 19.32 15.07
CA PRO A 690 14.37 18.51 16.25
C PRO A 690 14.59 19.35 17.52
N ALA A 691 15.15 20.56 17.41
CA ALA A 691 15.27 21.47 18.55
C ALA A 691 13.89 21.97 19.01
N ALA A 692 13.05 22.41 18.06
CA ALA A 692 11.68 22.84 18.34
C ALA A 692 10.81 21.74 18.98
N LEU A 693 10.99 20.48 18.57
CA LEU A 693 10.32 19.32 19.19
C LEU A 693 10.83 19.08 20.62
N SER A 694 12.16 19.17 20.84
CA SER A 694 12.78 19.03 22.16
C SER A 694 12.32 20.12 23.14
N ASP A 695 12.26 21.38 22.70
CA ASP A 695 11.76 22.54 23.46
C ASP A 695 10.29 22.41 23.87
N LEU A 696 9.52 21.60 23.16
CA LEU A 696 8.11 21.29 23.46
C LEU A 696 7.95 20.02 24.32
N GLY A 697 9.06 19.37 24.69
CA GLY A 697 9.08 18.11 25.45
C GLY A 697 8.70 16.88 24.62
N VAL A 698 8.76 16.96 23.29
CA VAL A 698 8.35 15.89 22.38
C VAL A 698 9.56 14.99 22.07
N GLN A 699 9.38 13.70 22.28
CA GLN A 699 10.39 12.65 22.06
C GLN A 699 9.72 11.44 21.39
N PRO A 700 10.38 10.72 20.47
CA PRO A 700 9.78 9.58 19.79
C PRO A 700 9.63 8.37 20.71
N ASP A 701 8.71 7.44 20.40
CA ASP A 701 8.53 6.19 21.16
C ASP A 701 9.66 5.17 20.90
N VAL A 702 10.33 5.29 19.75
CA VAL A 702 11.55 4.55 19.40
C VAL A 702 12.71 5.53 19.24
N ARG A 703 13.88 5.21 19.83
CA ARG A 703 15.14 5.95 19.64
C ARG A 703 16.26 5.01 19.22
N HIS A 704 16.92 5.30 18.10
CA HIS A 704 18.10 4.57 17.66
C HIS A 704 19.37 5.18 18.28
N ALA A 705 20.32 4.37 18.75
CA ALA A 705 21.60 4.88 19.27
C ALA A 705 22.51 5.47 18.18
N THR A 706 22.26 5.12 16.91
CA THR A 706 22.90 5.68 15.71
C THR A 706 21.84 5.79 14.62
N ALA A 707 21.88 6.83 13.78
CA ALA A 707 20.95 6.96 12.65
C ALA A 707 21.11 5.78 11.68
N SER A 708 20.01 5.13 11.31
CA SER A 708 20.06 3.84 10.61
C SER A 708 18.89 3.60 9.64
N THR A 709 18.85 2.40 9.07
CA THR A 709 17.80 1.86 8.20
C THR A 709 16.71 1.11 8.97
N LEU A 710 16.64 1.25 10.30
CA LEU A 710 15.58 0.61 11.08
C LEU A 710 14.26 1.38 10.92
N LEU A 711 13.32 0.79 10.19
CA LEU A 711 11.93 1.25 10.10
C LEU A 711 11.16 0.67 11.30
N ASN A 712 10.24 1.45 11.88
CA ASN A 712 9.41 0.96 12.98
C ASN A 712 7.93 1.36 12.84
N ALA A 713 7.05 0.56 13.46
CA ALA A 713 5.66 0.90 13.74
C ALA A 713 5.26 0.41 15.14
N HIS A 714 4.46 1.21 15.85
CA HIS A 714 4.04 0.96 17.23
C HIS A 714 2.50 0.78 17.29
N ARG A 715 2.02 -0.22 18.04
CA ARG A 715 0.61 -0.39 18.41
C ARG A 715 0.45 -0.72 19.89
N VAL A 716 -0.69 -0.36 20.47
CA VAL A 716 -1.02 -0.70 21.87
C VAL A 716 -2.37 -1.40 21.93
N ALA A 717 -2.42 -2.55 22.61
CA ALA A 717 -3.62 -3.35 22.87
C ALA A 717 -3.58 -3.96 24.28
N ASP A 718 -4.65 -3.86 25.05
CA ASP A 718 -4.80 -4.50 26.39
C ASP A 718 -3.68 -4.20 27.41
N GLY A 719 -2.98 -3.07 27.28
CA GLY A 719 -1.82 -2.73 28.11
C GLY A 719 -0.51 -3.41 27.67
N VAL A 720 -0.46 -3.90 26.43
CA VAL A 720 0.72 -4.45 25.75
C VAL A 720 1.11 -3.51 24.60
N ASP A 721 2.37 -3.09 24.59
CA ASP A 721 3.00 -2.34 23.50
C ASP A 721 3.57 -3.33 22.47
N TYR A 722 3.34 -3.10 21.18
CA TYR A 722 3.85 -3.93 20.08
C TYR A 722 4.68 -3.08 19.13
N TYR A 723 5.97 -3.38 19.05
CA TYR A 723 6.91 -2.75 18.13
C TYR A 723 7.27 -3.71 17.00
N TYR A 724 6.83 -3.36 15.79
CA TYR A 724 7.33 -3.96 14.55
C TYR A 724 8.57 -3.18 14.10
N LEU A 725 9.66 -3.88 13.82
CA LEU A 725 10.94 -3.33 13.40
C LEU A 725 11.40 -4.04 12.11
N CYS A 726 11.84 -3.30 11.08
CA CYS A 726 12.31 -3.88 9.82
C CYS A 726 13.52 -3.10 9.30
N ASN A 727 14.58 -3.79 8.86
CA ASN A 727 15.73 -3.13 8.24
C ASN A 727 15.42 -2.81 6.76
N GLY A 728 15.09 -1.55 6.46
CA GLY A 728 14.62 -1.10 5.15
C GLY A 728 14.84 0.39 4.91
N LYS A 729 14.25 0.94 3.84
CA LYS A 729 14.32 2.38 3.52
C LYS A 729 12.98 2.90 3.01
N HIS A 730 12.81 4.22 3.06
CA HIS A 730 11.58 4.93 2.69
C HIS A 730 11.18 4.80 1.20
N ALA A 731 12.09 4.38 0.31
CA ALA A 731 11.81 4.12 -1.10
C ALA A 731 12.39 2.77 -1.51
N GLU A 732 11.81 2.12 -2.52
CA GLU A 732 12.17 0.74 -2.92
C GLU A 732 13.60 0.63 -3.51
N ASN A 733 14.04 1.63 -4.28
CA ASN A 733 15.25 1.54 -5.11
C ASN A 733 16.38 2.51 -4.66
N VAL A 734 16.86 2.39 -3.42
CA VAL A 734 17.89 3.30 -2.87
C VAL A 734 19.32 2.85 -3.19
N LYS A 735 20.18 3.83 -3.49
CA LYS A 735 21.64 3.68 -3.54
C LYS A 735 22.30 4.50 -2.42
N PRO A 736 23.29 3.95 -1.67
CA PRO A 736 23.68 2.55 -1.66
C PRO A 736 22.52 1.64 -1.18
N PRO A 737 22.58 0.32 -1.44
CA PRO A 737 21.63 -0.66 -0.91
C PRO A 737 21.46 -0.57 0.61
N VAL A 738 20.47 -1.29 1.14
CA VAL A 738 20.37 -1.56 2.57
C VAL A 738 21.52 -2.49 2.96
N ALA A 739 22.17 -2.21 4.09
CA ALA A 739 23.22 -3.04 4.67
C ALA A 739 22.70 -3.69 5.96
N PRO A 740 23.32 -4.78 6.46
CA PRO A 740 23.08 -5.25 7.83
C PRO A 740 23.29 -4.10 8.83
N MET A 741 22.42 -4.01 9.83
CA MET A 741 22.53 -3.06 10.93
C MET A 741 22.68 -3.82 12.25
N ASP A 742 23.38 -3.21 13.21
CA ASP A 742 23.57 -3.75 14.55
C ASP A 742 23.83 -2.59 15.53
N HIS A 743 22.83 -2.20 16.32
CA HIS A 743 22.95 -1.13 17.32
C HIS A 743 21.92 -1.24 18.45
N GLU A 744 22.14 -0.47 19.53
CA GLU A 744 21.14 -0.31 20.59
C GLU A 744 19.90 0.43 20.09
N VAL A 745 18.72 -0.02 20.53
CA VAL A 745 17.42 0.60 20.29
C VAL A 745 16.74 0.81 21.64
N THR A 746 16.19 2.00 21.85
CA THR A 746 15.29 2.26 22.99
C THR A 746 13.85 2.20 22.51
N LEU A 747 13.01 1.43 23.20
CA LEU A 747 11.56 1.35 23.04
C LEU A 747 10.89 1.92 24.30
N ARG A 748 9.74 2.58 24.15
CA ARG A 748 8.90 3.00 25.28
C ARG A 748 7.95 1.87 25.71
N ARG A 749 7.64 1.77 27.00
CA ARG A 749 6.49 1.01 27.51
C ARG A 749 5.36 1.93 28.00
N THR A 750 4.11 1.55 27.76
CA THR A 750 2.90 2.17 28.32
C THR A 750 2.59 1.60 29.71
N GLY A 751 2.91 0.33 29.97
CA GLY A 751 2.77 -0.30 31.28
C GLY A 751 4.09 -0.33 32.06
N HIS A 752 4.12 0.29 33.25
CA HIS A 752 5.32 0.42 34.10
C HIS A 752 6.02 -0.92 34.38
N ASP A 753 5.28 -1.97 34.71
CA ASP A 753 5.82 -3.30 35.05
C ASP A 753 6.02 -4.19 33.79
N GLY A 754 5.99 -3.62 32.59
CA GLY A 754 6.05 -4.35 31.32
C GLY A 754 7.46 -4.85 31.01
N VAL A 755 7.59 -6.17 30.77
CA VAL A 755 8.84 -6.83 30.34
C VAL A 755 8.80 -7.14 28.83
N PRO A 756 9.95 -7.12 28.14
CA PRO A 756 10.01 -7.34 26.70
C PRO A 756 10.04 -8.83 26.30
N TYR A 757 9.37 -9.14 25.20
CA TYR A 757 9.25 -10.45 24.57
C TYR A 757 9.61 -10.33 23.09
N LEU A 758 10.38 -11.28 22.57
CA LEU A 758 10.55 -11.48 21.14
C LEU A 758 9.40 -12.34 20.64
N LEU A 759 8.73 -11.86 19.59
CA LEU A 759 7.70 -12.58 18.85
C LEU A 759 8.32 -13.07 17.52
N ASP A 760 8.50 -14.38 17.39
CA ASP A 760 9.00 -15.01 16.17
C ASP A 760 7.85 -15.14 15.16
N LEU A 761 8.04 -14.53 13.99
CA LEU A 761 7.03 -14.49 12.93
C LEU A 761 7.05 -15.75 12.04
N TRP A 762 8.10 -16.56 12.03
CA TRP A 762 8.18 -17.78 11.22
C TRP A 762 7.66 -19.00 11.99
N THR A 763 8.08 -19.17 13.25
CA THR A 763 7.60 -20.27 14.10
C THR A 763 6.27 -19.93 14.79
N GLY A 764 6.08 -18.67 15.20
CA GLY A 764 4.97 -18.25 16.06
C GLY A 764 5.28 -18.35 17.55
N ASP A 765 6.52 -18.65 17.94
CA ASP A 765 6.94 -18.64 19.34
C ASP A 765 7.00 -17.22 19.92
N ALA A 766 6.69 -17.11 21.21
CA ALA A 766 6.76 -15.88 21.98
C ALA A 766 7.62 -16.11 23.22
N ARG A 767 8.81 -15.49 23.27
CA ARG A 767 9.81 -15.74 24.33
C ARG A 767 10.25 -14.45 25.01
N ARG A 768 10.35 -14.47 26.34
CA ARG A 768 10.87 -13.32 27.12
C ARG A 768 12.32 -13.05 26.70
N ILE A 769 12.67 -11.78 26.47
CA ILE A 769 14.02 -11.39 26.09
C ILE A 769 14.94 -11.49 27.32
N GLY A 770 16.07 -12.20 27.17
CA GLY A 770 16.98 -12.50 28.27
C GLY A 770 17.95 -11.37 28.62
N GLN A 771 18.24 -10.48 27.66
CA GLN A 771 19.14 -9.33 27.86
C GLN A 771 18.49 -8.02 27.40
N TYR A 772 18.32 -7.08 28.32
CA TYR A 772 17.82 -5.72 28.10
C TYR A 772 18.09 -4.85 29.33
N ALA A 773 18.03 -3.52 29.20
CA ALA A 773 18.18 -2.59 30.31
C ALA A 773 16.93 -1.70 30.48
N GLU A 774 16.50 -1.49 31.73
CA GLU A 774 15.33 -0.66 32.08
C GLU A 774 15.75 0.73 32.56
N ASP A 775 14.95 1.75 32.23
CA ASP A 775 15.16 3.16 32.63
C ASP A 775 13.82 3.91 32.62
N GLY A 776 13.08 3.79 33.73
CA GLY A 776 11.69 4.26 33.85
C GLY A 776 10.77 3.58 32.83
N ASP A 777 10.14 4.39 31.96
CA ASP A 777 9.32 3.92 30.83
C ASP A 777 10.15 3.43 29.62
N SER A 778 11.48 3.40 29.69
CA SER A 778 12.35 3.01 28.57
C SER A 778 12.90 1.59 28.75
N ILE A 779 12.80 0.78 27.69
CA ILE A 779 13.50 -0.50 27.52
C ILE A 779 14.59 -0.30 26.47
N ARG A 780 15.85 -0.63 26.78
CA ARG A 780 16.97 -0.65 25.82
C ARG A 780 17.39 -2.08 25.51
N LEU A 781 17.56 -2.38 24.23
CA LEU A 781 18.01 -3.69 23.76
C LEU A 781 18.79 -3.58 22.43
N ARG A 782 19.68 -4.54 22.20
CA ARG A 782 20.44 -4.66 20.95
C ARG A 782 19.54 -5.17 19.83
N VAL A 783 19.53 -4.48 18.68
CA VAL A 783 18.86 -4.94 17.46
C VAL A 783 19.92 -5.10 16.36
N ALA A 784 20.07 -6.34 15.90
CA ALA A 784 20.86 -6.71 14.73
C ALA A 784 19.91 -7.30 13.67
N LEU A 785 19.95 -6.78 12.44
CA LEU A 785 19.09 -7.22 11.33
C LEU A 785 19.80 -7.10 9.98
N HIS A 786 19.71 -8.14 9.17
CA HIS A 786 20.05 -8.17 7.75
C HIS A 786 19.04 -7.34 6.94
N PRO A 787 19.37 -6.94 5.69
CA PRO A 787 18.43 -6.23 4.82
C PRO A 787 17.10 -6.99 4.66
N ALA A 788 15.98 -6.30 4.80
CA ALA A 788 14.60 -6.85 4.83
C ALA A 788 14.24 -7.76 6.02
N GLU A 789 15.19 -8.08 6.91
CA GLU A 789 14.90 -8.86 8.11
C GLU A 789 14.02 -8.05 9.08
N THR A 790 13.14 -8.74 9.79
CA THR A 790 12.04 -8.15 10.57
C THR A 790 11.98 -8.75 11.97
N LEU A 791 11.87 -7.89 12.98
CA LEU A 791 11.75 -8.23 14.39
C LEU A 791 10.42 -7.71 14.93
N VAL A 792 9.77 -8.45 15.83
CA VAL A 792 8.66 -7.91 16.63
C VAL A 792 8.98 -8.06 18.11
N VAL A 793 8.97 -6.92 18.82
CA VAL A 793 9.09 -6.87 20.28
C VAL A 793 7.74 -6.50 20.87
N ALA A 794 7.19 -7.36 21.74
CA ALA A 794 6.04 -7.03 22.56
C ALA A 794 6.50 -6.70 23.98
N ILE A 795 6.02 -5.59 24.57
CA ILE A 795 6.30 -5.23 25.96
C ILE A 795 4.98 -5.31 26.73
N GLY A 796 4.93 -6.14 27.77
CA GLY A 796 3.70 -6.41 28.51
C GLY A 796 3.96 -7.11 29.83
N ARG A 797 2.88 -7.39 30.57
CA ARG A 797 2.97 -7.98 31.91
C ARG A 797 3.81 -9.27 31.94
N PRO A 798 4.60 -9.53 33.01
CA PRO A 798 5.25 -10.82 33.21
C PRO A 798 4.25 -11.99 33.14
N GLY A 799 4.64 -13.09 32.49
CA GLY A 799 3.75 -14.24 32.26
C GLY A 799 2.78 -14.12 31.08
N LEU A 800 2.81 -13.02 30.29
CA LEU A 800 1.83 -12.75 29.22
C LEU A 800 1.69 -13.86 28.19
N PHE A 801 2.80 -14.54 27.86
CA PHE A 801 2.84 -15.62 26.86
C PHE A 801 3.05 -17.00 27.50
N GLY A 802 2.84 -17.14 28.82
CA GLY A 802 2.95 -18.40 29.56
C GLY A 802 4.27 -18.59 30.30
N ASP A 803 5.16 -17.60 30.30
CA ASP A 803 6.41 -17.60 31.04
C ASP A 803 6.18 -17.51 32.57
N ARG A 804 5.98 -18.66 33.20
CA ARG A 804 5.74 -18.79 34.65
C ARG A 804 6.84 -18.19 35.54
N GLY A 805 8.00 -17.87 34.95
CA GLY A 805 9.15 -17.23 35.59
C GLY A 805 9.29 -15.72 35.35
N GLY A 806 8.31 -15.01 34.79
CA GLY A 806 8.49 -13.63 34.29
C GLY A 806 9.02 -12.55 35.26
N LYS A 807 9.09 -12.81 36.58
CA LYS A 807 9.79 -11.95 37.58
C LYS A 807 11.24 -12.34 37.86
N GLN A 808 11.78 -13.37 37.20
CA GLN A 808 13.19 -13.75 37.29
C GLN A 808 14.10 -12.60 36.80
N PRO A 809 15.33 -12.49 37.35
CA PRO A 809 16.38 -11.64 36.81
C PRO A 809 16.57 -11.77 35.30
N HIS A 810 16.84 -10.65 34.63
CA HIS A 810 17.35 -10.58 33.27
C HIS A 810 18.81 -10.12 33.29
N ALA A 811 19.53 -10.31 32.18
CA ALA A 811 20.84 -9.70 31.99
C ALA A 811 20.69 -8.23 31.59
N VAL A 812 21.26 -7.32 32.37
CA VAL A 812 21.43 -5.91 32.00
C VAL A 812 22.55 -5.76 30.95
N SER A 813 23.59 -6.61 31.06
CA SER A 813 24.63 -6.79 30.07
C SER A 813 25.30 -8.17 30.22
N SER A 814 26.00 -8.62 29.19
CA SER A 814 26.83 -9.84 29.22
C SER A 814 28.07 -9.68 28.34
N GLN A 815 29.11 -10.45 28.66
CA GLN A 815 30.27 -10.69 27.79
C GLN A 815 30.02 -11.83 26.78
N ALA A 816 28.93 -12.59 26.92
CA ALA A 816 28.54 -13.64 25.97
C ALA A 816 27.78 -13.05 24.76
N GLU A 817 27.84 -13.74 23.61
CA GLU A 817 27.18 -13.32 22.37
C GLU A 817 25.65 -13.20 22.48
N SER A 818 25.02 -14.00 23.34
CA SER A 818 23.59 -13.84 23.66
C SER A 818 23.24 -14.39 25.04
N VAL A 819 22.21 -13.80 25.65
CA VAL A 819 21.54 -14.35 26.85
C VAL A 819 20.04 -14.45 26.59
N GLN A 820 19.49 -15.64 26.84
CA GLN A 820 18.08 -15.95 26.57
C GLN A 820 17.52 -16.93 27.61
N PHE A 821 16.20 -16.92 27.80
CA PHE A 821 15.52 -17.92 28.63
C PHE A 821 15.34 -19.22 27.82
N VAL A 822 15.97 -20.30 28.30
CA VAL A 822 15.83 -21.66 27.75
C VAL A 822 15.16 -22.52 28.81
N ASN A 823 14.04 -23.16 28.49
CA ASN A 823 13.22 -23.95 29.44
C ASN A 823 12.80 -23.19 30.72
N GLY A 824 12.78 -21.86 30.70
CA GLY A 824 12.49 -21.02 31.87
C GLY A 824 13.71 -20.70 32.75
N GLU A 825 14.93 -20.96 32.27
CA GLU A 825 16.19 -20.65 32.95
C GLU A 825 17.07 -19.73 32.10
N LEU A 826 17.66 -18.70 32.71
CA LEU A 826 18.51 -17.74 32.01
C LEU A 826 19.82 -18.40 31.60
N THR A 827 20.12 -18.38 30.29
CA THR A 827 21.19 -19.15 29.67
C THR A 827 22.03 -18.25 28.76
N VAL A 828 23.35 -18.22 28.98
CA VAL A 828 24.32 -17.63 28.03
C VAL A 828 24.58 -18.60 26.89
N ARG A 829 24.80 -18.07 25.67
CA ARG A 829 25.41 -18.81 24.55
C ARG A 829 26.63 -18.06 24.00
N HIS A 830 27.65 -18.81 23.59
CA HIS A 830 28.81 -18.27 22.87
C HIS A 830 29.40 -19.33 21.94
N SER A 831 29.86 -18.91 20.77
CA SER A 831 30.71 -19.64 19.80
C SER A 831 32.07 -20.12 20.35
N ALA A 832 32.52 -19.60 21.49
CA ALA A 832 33.87 -19.80 22.02
C ALA A 832 33.88 -20.31 23.47
N ALA A 833 34.95 -21.02 23.82
CA ALA A 833 35.23 -21.43 25.19
C ALA A 833 35.75 -20.24 26.02
N GLY A 834 35.34 -20.15 27.29
CA GLY A 834 35.75 -19.06 28.18
C GLY A 834 34.90 -18.94 29.43
N THR A 835 35.20 -17.94 30.26
CA THR A 835 34.34 -17.52 31.36
C THR A 835 33.82 -16.13 31.03
N PHE A 836 32.50 -15.96 31.06
CA PHE A 836 31.80 -14.76 30.62
C PHE A 836 30.98 -14.17 31.76
N ASP A 837 31.27 -12.92 32.12
CA ASP A 837 30.51 -12.19 33.13
C ASP A 837 29.17 -11.73 32.56
N THR A 838 28.09 -11.99 33.31
CA THR A 838 26.74 -11.50 33.02
C THR A 838 26.23 -10.69 34.21
N VAL A 839 25.84 -9.44 33.97
CA VAL A 839 25.32 -8.53 35.01
C VAL A 839 23.81 -8.72 35.09
N LEU A 840 23.31 -9.27 36.20
CA LEU A 840 21.90 -9.54 36.42
C LEU A 840 21.20 -8.41 37.16
N SER A 841 19.93 -8.16 36.80
CA SER A 841 19.02 -7.29 37.55
C SER A 841 18.57 -7.95 38.86
N GLN A 842 18.73 -7.29 40.00
CA GLN A 842 18.24 -7.74 41.32
C GLN A 842 17.59 -6.58 42.07
N ASP A 843 16.26 -6.48 41.98
CA ASP A 843 15.45 -5.38 42.51
C ASP A 843 16.05 -4.00 42.13
N ALA A 844 16.47 -3.19 43.09
CA ALA A 844 17.09 -1.88 42.88
C ALA A 844 18.63 -1.94 42.72
N SER A 845 19.19 -3.09 42.35
CA SER A 845 20.63 -3.36 42.31
C SER A 845 21.02 -4.30 41.17
N THR A 846 22.32 -4.54 40.99
CA THR A 846 22.84 -5.50 40.00
C THR A 846 23.91 -6.40 40.61
N THR A 847 23.98 -7.65 40.13
CA THR A 847 24.94 -8.66 40.58
C THR A 847 25.57 -9.34 39.38
N THR A 848 26.89 -9.38 39.32
CA THR A 848 27.65 -10.07 38.28
C THR A 848 27.75 -11.57 38.57
N VAL A 849 27.44 -12.40 37.58
CA VAL A 849 27.60 -13.87 37.60
C VAL A 849 28.51 -14.29 36.47
N SER A 850 29.69 -14.80 36.81
CA SER A 850 30.65 -15.38 35.87
C SER A 850 30.24 -16.79 35.48
N THR A 851 29.99 -17.04 34.20
CA THR A 851 29.56 -18.36 33.70
C THR A 851 30.60 -18.95 32.76
N THR A 852 31.07 -20.17 33.02
CA THR A 852 32.08 -20.86 32.19
C THR A 852 31.44 -21.74 31.13
N ILE A 853 31.82 -21.51 29.87
CA ILE A 853 31.55 -22.37 28.72
C ILE A 853 32.83 -23.12 28.38
N GLY A 854 32.75 -24.45 28.24
CA GLY A 854 33.89 -25.30 27.88
C GLY A 854 34.21 -25.28 26.39
N GLU A 855 35.04 -26.22 25.95
CA GLU A 855 35.53 -26.32 24.56
C GLU A 855 34.39 -26.42 23.53
N VAL A 856 34.16 -25.32 22.79
CA VAL A 856 33.24 -25.26 21.65
C VAL A 856 34.01 -25.66 20.37
N PRO A 857 33.47 -26.58 19.52
CA PRO A 857 34.14 -26.93 18.26
C PRO A 857 34.06 -25.83 17.21
N GLU A 858 35.07 -25.74 16.34
CA GLU A 858 35.14 -24.78 15.23
C GLU A 858 33.98 -24.93 14.21
N PRO A 859 33.52 -23.83 13.58
CA PRO A 859 32.50 -23.86 12.53
C PRO A 859 32.89 -24.72 11.32
N ARG A 860 32.02 -25.68 10.95
CA ARG A 860 32.27 -26.62 9.85
C ARG A 860 31.48 -26.23 8.60
N VAL A 861 32.19 -25.92 7.52
CA VAL A 861 31.60 -25.80 6.18
C VAL A 861 31.13 -27.19 5.71
N LEU A 862 29.91 -27.27 5.19
CA LEU A 862 29.34 -28.46 4.58
C LEU A 862 29.51 -28.35 3.05
N SER A 863 30.56 -28.98 2.51
CA SER A 863 30.93 -28.88 1.08
C SER A 863 30.39 -30.02 0.20
N ALA A 864 30.34 -31.24 0.74
CA ALA A 864 29.91 -32.44 -0.01
C ALA A 864 28.40 -32.67 0.12
N TRP A 865 27.70 -32.66 -1.01
CA TRP A 865 26.24 -32.83 -1.11
C TRP A 865 25.83 -33.84 -2.17
N GLN A 866 24.73 -34.52 -1.93
CA GLN A 866 23.92 -35.19 -2.94
C GLN A 866 22.76 -34.24 -3.27
N LEU A 867 22.60 -33.86 -4.54
CA LEU A 867 21.46 -33.07 -5.01
C LEU A 867 20.55 -33.95 -5.84
N HIS A 868 19.32 -34.14 -5.39
CA HIS A 868 18.23 -34.56 -6.26
C HIS A 868 17.45 -33.33 -6.69
N VAL A 869 17.37 -33.03 -7.99
CA VAL A 869 16.56 -31.90 -8.51
C VAL A 869 15.45 -32.38 -9.43
N GLU A 870 14.23 -32.02 -9.07
CA GLU A 870 13.03 -32.10 -9.90
C GLU A 870 13.02 -30.94 -10.91
N ASP A 871 12.97 -31.27 -12.18
CA ASP A 871 12.74 -30.33 -13.27
C ASP A 871 11.30 -30.46 -13.77
N TRP A 872 10.49 -29.46 -13.44
CA TRP A 872 9.08 -29.34 -13.83
C TRP A 872 8.99 -28.91 -15.29
N ARG A 873 8.12 -29.54 -16.08
CA ARG A 873 7.99 -29.36 -17.53
C ARG A 873 6.52 -29.38 -17.99
N PRO A 874 6.19 -28.82 -19.17
CA PRO A 874 4.87 -29.00 -19.79
C PRO A 874 4.42 -30.46 -19.84
N GLY A 875 3.18 -30.72 -19.45
CA GLY A 875 2.52 -32.02 -19.61
C GLY A 875 1.61 -32.10 -20.83
N GLY A 876 0.73 -33.10 -20.87
CA GLY A 876 -0.19 -33.35 -21.99
C GLY A 876 -1.34 -32.35 -22.14
N ALA A 877 -1.52 -31.46 -21.17
CA ALA A 877 -2.47 -30.33 -21.20
C ALA A 877 -1.87 -29.10 -20.48
N PRO A 878 -2.32 -27.86 -20.78
CA PRO A 878 -1.69 -26.63 -20.28
C PRO A 878 -1.55 -26.55 -18.75
N THR A 879 -2.50 -27.08 -17.99
CA THR A 879 -2.51 -27.08 -16.52
C THR A 879 -1.80 -28.27 -15.89
N THR A 880 -1.19 -29.15 -16.69
CA THR A 880 -0.49 -30.35 -16.21
C THR A 880 1.02 -30.21 -16.33
N THR A 881 1.73 -30.67 -15.32
CA THR A 881 3.20 -30.65 -15.25
C THR A 881 3.72 -32.10 -15.26
N THR A 882 4.76 -32.36 -16.04
CA THR A 882 5.60 -33.56 -15.90
C THR A 882 6.87 -33.19 -15.15
N VAL A 883 7.47 -34.16 -14.44
CA VAL A 883 8.68 -33.93 -13.65
C VAL A 883 9.78 -34.89 -14.10
N THR A 884 10.96 -34.36 -14.38
CA THR A 884 12.18 -35.12 -14.67
C THR A 884 13.14 -34.97 -13.49
N GLY A 885 13.52 -36.07 -12.83
CA GLY A 885 14.50 -36.06 -11.75
C GLY A 885 15.93 -36.15 -12.25
N TYR A 886 16.86 -35.46 -11.58
CA TYR A 886 18.30 -35.50 -11.83
C TYR A 886 19.06 -35.68 -10.51
N ASP A 887 19.96 -36.66 -10.45
CA ASP A 887 20.79 -36.95 -9.28
C ASP A 887 22.26 -36.54 -9.51
N LEU A 888 22.77 -35.61 -8.71
CA LEU A 888 24.13 -35.08 -8.80
C LEU A 888 24.89 -35.27 -7.48
N LYS A 889 26.21 -35.39 -7.57
CA LYS A 889 27.13 -35.21 -6.43
C LYS A 889 27.86 -33.88 -6.61
N LEU A 890 27.89 -33.08 -5.55
CA LEU A 890 28.46 -31.74 -5.56
C LEU A 890 29.52 -31.65 -4.46
N ASP A 891 30.77 -31.43 -4.83
CA ASP A 891 31.87 -31.12 -3.90
C ASP A 891 31.98 -29.60 -3.60
N ALA A 892 31.23 -28.79 -4.36
CA ALA A 892 31.01 -27.37 -4.15
C ALA A 892 29.57 -27.00 -4.53
N LEU A 893 28.97 -26.06 -3.80
CA LEU A 893 27.63 -25.53 -4.09
C LEU A 893 27.70 -24.45 -5.17
N ALA A 894 26.72 -24.46 -6.08
CA ALA A 894 26.58 -23.50 -7.17
C ALA A 894 25.09 -23.37 -7.57
N PRO A 895 24.68 -22.27 -8.23
CA PRO A 895 23.35 -22.15 -8.81
C PRO A 895 23.09 -23.23 -9.87
N TRP A 896 21.87 -23.76 -9.96
CA TRP A 896 21.47 -24.76 -10.96
C TRP A 896 21.79 -24.31 -12.39
N SER A 897 21.61 -23.02 -12.67
CA SER A 897 21.95 -22.40 -13.96
C SER A 897 23.43 -22.39 -14.33
N GLN A 898 24.31 -22.93 -13.47
CA GLN A 898 25.76 -23.10 -13.67
C GLN A 898 26.21 -24.56 -13.55
N LEU A 899 25.26 -25.50 -13.34
CA LEU A 899 25.51 -26.94 -13.32
C LEU A 899 25.15 -27.54 -14.68
N GLU A 900 26.01 -28.43 -15.20
CA GLU A 900 25.86 -29.02 -16.53
C GLU A 900 24.54 -29.80 -16.67
N GLY A 901 23.75 -29.45 -17.70
CA GLY A 901 22.43 -30.04 -17.97
C GLY A 901 21.28 -29.49 -17.12
N LEU A 902 21.54 -28.54 -16.22
CA LEU A 902 20.53 -27.89 -15.35
C LEU A 902 20.29 -26.40 -15.70
N GLU A 903 20.80 -25.93 -16.84
CA GLU A 903 20.97 -24.50 -17.15
C GLU A 903 19.64 -23.70 -17.18
N ASP A 904 18.57 -24.33 -17.68
CA ASP A 904 17.22 -23.77 -17.74
C ASP A 904 16.21 -24.62 -16.90
N VAL A 905 16.67 -25.25 -15.80
CA VAL A 905 15.80 -26.03 -14.89
C VAL A 905 15.00 -25.13 -13.94
N SER A 906 13.76 -25.55 -13.67
CA SER A 906 12.86 -24.98 -12.67
C SER A 906 12.11 -26.10 -11.95
N GLY A 907 11.97 -26.02 -10.62
CA GLY A 907 11.33 -27.05 -9.82
C GLY A 907 11.83 -27.06 -8.38
N VAL A 908 12.13 -28.24 -7.85
CA VAL A 908 12.47 -28.47 -6.44
C VAL A 908 13.78 -29.26 -6.32
N GLY A 909 14.79 -28.69 -5.66
CA GLY A 909 16.06 -29.34 -5.37
C GLY A 909 16.19 -29.72 -3.90
N ARG A 910 16.47 -31.00 -3.61
CA ARG A 910 16.76 -31.53 -2.28
C ARG A 910 18.25 -31.81 -2.17
N TYR A 911 18.92 -30.97 -1.38
CA TYR A 911 20.35 -31.07 -1.08
C TYR A 911 20.52 -31.88 0.21
N ARG A 912 21.12 -33.06 0.15
CA ARG A 912 21.37 -33.93 1.30
C ARG A 912 22.86 -34.09 1.58
N THR A 913 23.25 -33.93 2.85
CA THR A 913 24.61 -34.21 3.34
C THR A 913 24.57 -35.04 4.63
N THR A 914 25.72 -35.51 5.07
CA THR A 914 25.86 -36.22 6.35
C THR A 914 27.06 -35.68 7.13
N VAL A 915 26.83 -35.28 8.37
CA VAL A 915 27.85 -34.78 9.28
C VAL A 915 28.02 -35.74 10.47
N THR A 916 29.18 -36.37 10.55
CA THR A 916 29.58 -37.21 11.70
C THR A 916 30.04 -36.31 12.85
N LEU A 917 29.48 -36.52 14.04
CA LEU A 917 29.71 -35.72 15.24
C LEU A 917 30.27 -36.62 16.36
N GLU A 918 31.56 -36.43 16.69
CA GLU A 918 32.33 -37.36 17.54
C GLU A 918 31.91 -37.34 19.02
N ARG A 919 31.61 -36.13 19.53
CA ARG A 919 31.19 -35.87 20.91
C ARG A 919 29.67 -36.02 21.06
N PRO A 920 29.14 -36.36 22.25
CA PRO A 920 27.70 -36.27 22.52
C PRO A 920 27.22 -34.81 22.46
N TRP A 921 26.14 -34.54 21.72
CA TRP A 921 25.50 -33.22 21.70
C TRP A 921 24.51 -33.09 22.86
N THR A 922 25.06 -33.20 24.07
CA THR A 922 24.32 -33.22 25.35
C THR A 922 25.18 -32.57 26.43
N GLY A 923 24.57 -31.75 27.30
CA GLY A 923 25.30 -31.11 28.40
C GLY A 923 25.97 -29.80 28.03
N GLY A 924 25.21 -28.87 27.42
CA GLY A 924 25.64 -27.47 27.27
C GLY A 924 26.25 -27.08 25.93
N TYR A 925 25.88 -27.74 24.81
CA TYR A 925 26.30 -27.35 23.46
C TYR A 925 25.16 -27.55 22.45
N GLY A 926 25.24 -26.84 21.32
CA GLY A 926 24.38 -26.98 20.16
C GLY A 926 25.02 -26.32 18.93
N ALA A 927 24.24 -26.05 17.88
CA ALA A 927 24.73 -25.29 16.72
C ALA A 927 23.60 -24.66 15.91
N TYR A 928 23.95 -23.59 15.21
CA TYR A 928 23.15 -23.05 14.12
C TYR A 928 23.56 -23.67 12.78
N LEU A 929 22.61 -23.81 11.86
CA LEU A 929 22.85 -24.09 10.46
C LEU A 929 22.61 -22.80 9.67
N GLU A 930 23.70 -22.19 9.18
CA GLU A 930 23.64 -21.08 8.25
C GLU A 930 23.53 -21.63 6.82
N LEU A 931 22.50 -21.26 6.06
CA LEU A 931 22.34 -21.73 4.67
C LEU A 931 23.06 -20.86 3.62
N GLY A 932 23.63 -19.73 4.03
CA GLY A 932 24.14 -18.71 3.12
C GLY A 932 22.97 -18.01 2.40
N THR A 933 23.04 -17.91 1.07
CA THR A 933 21.98 -17.27 0.26
C THR A 933 21.24 -18.29 -0.62
N PRO A 934 20.38 -19.17 -0.08
CA PRO A 934 19.51 -20.01 -0.88
C PRO A 934 18.58 -19.14 -1.73
N SER A 935 18.54 -19.40 -3.03
CA SER A 935 17.71 -18.65 -3.97
C SER A 935 16.42 -19.42 -4.26
N GLY A 936 15.28 -18.75 -4.08
CA GLY A 936 13.94 -19.34 -4.21
C GLY A 936 13.17 -19.25 -2.89
N THR A 937 12.78 -20.41 -2.37
CA THR A 937 12.21 -20.63 -1.02
C THR A 937 12.74 -21.94 -0.47
N CYS A 938 12.91 -22.08 0.85
CA CYS A 938 13.61 -23.24 1.43
C CYS A 938 13.00 -23.79 2.74
N ARG A 939 13.28 -25.08 2.99
CA ARG A 939 13.00 -25.81 4.25
C ARG A 939 14.19 -26.67 4.65
N VAL A 940 14.31 -26.98 5.94
CA VAL A 940 15.37 -27.83 6.51
C VAL A 940 14.78 -29.07 7.18
N THR A 941 15.42 -30.21 6.95
CA THR A 941 15.13 -31.50 7.59
C THR A 941 16.41 -32.03 8.25
N VAL A 942 16.35 -32.39 9.52
CA VAL A 942 17.48 -32.97 10.28
C VAL A 942 17.09 -34.34 10.79
N ASN A 943 17.92 -35.35 10.53
CA ASN A 943 17.72 -36.74 10.96
C ASN A 943 16.34 -37.35 10.56
N GLY A 944 15.71 -36.85 9.49
CA GLY A 944 14.38 -37.28 9.02
C GLY A 944 13.20 -36.52 9.65
N ARG A 945 13.45 -35.55 10.53
CA ARG A 945 12.46 -34.60 11.03
C ARG A 945 12.55 -33.30 10.24
N GLN A 946 11.48 -32.91 9.54
CA GLN A 946 11.34 -31.55 9.04
C GLN A 946 11.28 -30.58 10.23
N LEU A 947 11.99 -29.47 10.13
CA LEU A 947 11.99 -28.42 11.14
C LEU A 947 10.84 -27.42 10.91
N ASP A 948 10.65 -26.54 11.89
CA ASP A 948 9.72 -25.43 11.82
C ASP A 948 10.15 -24.42 10.72
N PRO A 949 9.25 -23.51 10.26
CA PRO A 949 9.53 -22.61 9.15
C PRO A 949 10.84 -21.82 9.27
N VAL A 950 11.63 -21.85 8.20
CA VAL A 950 12.92 -21.15 8.09
C VAL A 950 12.68 -19.70 7.66
N ASP A 951 13.45 -18.75 8.20
CA ASP A 951 13.42 -17.36 7.71
C ASP A 951 13.90 -17.28 6.26
N GLN A 952 13.05 -16.77 5.37
CA GLN A 952 13.30 -16.72 3.92
C GLN A 952 14.11 -15.48 3.47
N ILE A 953 14.50 -14.61 4.41
CA ILE A 953 15.40 -13.47 4.24
C ILE A 953 16.79 -13.80 4.81
N ASN A 954 16.85 -14.29 6.06
CA ASN A 954 18.06 -14.62 6.80
C ASN A 954 18.05 -16.09 7.30
N PRO A 955 18.31 -17.08 6.43
CA PRO A 955 18.09 -18.49 6.71
C PRO A 955 19.16 -19.12 7.63
N VAL A 956 19.01 -18.87 8.93
CA VAL A 956 19.80 -19.43 10.03
C VAL A 956 18.87 -20.19 10.98
N VAL A 957 19.17 -21.46 11.30
CA VAL A 957 18.28 -22.34 12.07
C VAL A 957 19.02 -22.99 13.25
N ASP A 958 18.45 -22.98 14.47
CA ASP A 958 19.01 -23.75 15.59
C ASP A 958 18.73 -25.25 15.40
N VAL A 959 19.75 -25.97 14.93
CA VAL A 959 19.70 -27.42 14.71
C VAL A 959 20.17 -28.22 15.92
N GLY A 960 20.71 -27.56 16.95
CA GLY A 960 21.23 -28.18 18.18
C GLY A 960 20.30 -29.23 18.80
N PRO A 961 19.00 -28.94 19.04
CA PRO A 961 18.06 -29.90 19.63
C PRO A 961 17.80 -31.18 18.81
N TRP A 962 18.18 -31.21 17.53
CA TRP A 962 17.86 -32.28 16.58
C TRP A 962 19.08 -33.10 16.16
N LEU A 963 20.27 -32.72 16.64
CA LEU A 963 21.53 -33.39 16.35
C LEU A 963 21.92 -34.39 17.46
N LYS A 964 22.61 -35.45 17.06
CA LYS A 964 22.98 -36.60 17.91
C LYS A 964 24.46 -36.95 17.72
N ARG A 965 25.00 -37.80 18.60
CA ARG A 965 26.34 -38.38 18.41
C ARG A 965 26.36 -39.32 17.19
N GLY A 966 27.46 -39.32 16.44
CA GLY A 966 27.62 -40.11 15.21
C GLY A 966 27.05 -39.38 13.99
N ASP A 967 26.51 -40.14 13.04
CA ASP A 967 26.09 -39.59 11.75
C ASP A 967 24.73 -38.87 11.81
N ASN A 968 24.71 -37.64 11.31
CA ASN A 968 23.52 -36.82 11.20
C ASN A 968 23.25 -36.50 9.74
N THR A 969 22.09 -36.91 9.21
CA THR A 969 21.63 -36.41 7.90
C THR A 969 21.10 -35.00 8.08
N ILE A 970 21.57 -34.07 7.25
CA ILE A 970 20.99 -32.74 7.05
C ILE A 970 20.49 -32.69 5.60
N GLU A 971 19.26 -32.25 5.40
CA GLU A 971 18.64 -32.07 4.09
C GLU A 971 18.03 -30.67 4.00
N VAL A 972 18.24 -30.02 2.86
CA VAL A 972 17.75 -28.67 2.55
C VAL A 972 16.96 -28.76 1.25
N GLU A 973 15.65 -28.52 1.33
CA GLU A 973 14.77 -28.43 0.17
C GLU A 973 14.73 -26.97 -0.31
N VAL A 974 14.87 -26.73 -1.61
CA VAL A 974 14.83 -25.40 -2.24
C VAL A 974 13.92 -25.44 -3.48
N ALA A 975 12.94 -24.55 -3.57
CA ALA A 975 12.01 -24.46 -4.70
C ALA A 975 12.14 -23.13 -5.45
N SER A 976 12.15 -23.18 -6.79
CA SER A 976 12.32 -22.03 -7.69
C SER A 976 11.01 -21.48 -8.25
N THR A 977 11.07 -20.35 -8.96
CA THR A 977 10.03 -19.96 -9.94
C THR A 977 10.11 -20.86 -11.20
N LEU A 978 9.24 -20.60 -12.19
CA LEU A 978 9.26 -21.28 -13.50
C LEU A 978 10.06 -20.54 -14.59
N ALA A 979 10.66 -19.37 -14.32
CA ALA A 979 11.27 -18.52 -15.33
C ALA A 979 12.29 -19.25 -16.22
N ASN A 980 13.20 -20.00 -15.60
CA ASN A 980 14.26 -20.73 -16.31
C ASN A 980 13.67 -21.76 -17.29
N ARG A 981 12.74 -22.61 -16.84
CA ARG A 981 12.06 -23.56 -17.74
C ARG A 981 11.21 -22.87 -18.80
N LEU A 982 10.54 -21.77 -18.46
CA LEU A 982 9.67 -21.04 -19.40
C LEU A 982 10.46 -20.39 -20.53
N ARG A 983 11.68 -19.90 -20.29
CA ARG A 983 12.58 -19.38 -21.35
C ARG A 983 12.74 -20.33 -22.54
N VAL A 984 12.69 -21.64 -22.31
CA VAL A 984 12.86 -22.67 -23.35
C VAL A 984 11.57 -23.44 -23.68
N SER A 985 10.52 -23.31 -22.87
CA SER A 985 9.21 -23.96 -23.09
C SER A 985 8.21 -23.03 -23.79
N ASP A 986 8.34 -21.73 -23.61
CA ASP A 986 7.60 -20.68 -24.30
C ASP A 986 8.53 -19.48 -24.64
N PRO A 987 9.46 -19.66 -25.59
CA PRO A 987 10.50 -18.68 -25.88
C PRO A 987 9.96 -17.36 -26.47
N ASP A 988 8.79 -17.38 -27.11
CA ASP A 988 8.16 -16.18 -27.72
C ASP A 988 7.92 -15.07 -26.68
N VAL A 989 7.50 -15.49 -25.49
CA VAL A 989 7.15 -14.63 -24.35
C VAL A 989 8.33 -14.50 -23.38
N TYR A 990 8.95 -15.62 -22.99
CA TYR A 990 9.92 -15.68 -21.89
C TYR A 990 11.39 -15.77 -22.31
N GLY A 991 11.70 -16.04 -23.58
CA GLY A 991 13.07 -16.31 -24.06
C GLY A 991 14.06 -15.16 -23.83
N GLY A 992 13.56 -13.93 -23.66
CA GLY A 992 14.33 -12.74 -23.32
C GLY A 992 14.64 -12.53 -21.83
N LEU A 993 14.09 -13.34 -20.91
CA LEU A 993 14.43 -13.25 -19.49
C LEU A 993 15.87 -13.71 -19.23
N ALA A 994 16.57 -13.03 -18.31
CA ALA A 994 17.83 -13.54 -17.78
C ALA A 994 17.60 -14.82 -16.96
N ARG A 995 18.56 -15.76 -16.98
CA ARG A 995 18.50 -16.96 -16.13
C ARG A 995 18.63 -16.58 -14.66
N GLN A 996 17.60 -16.89 -13.88
CA GLN A 996 17.61 -16.71 -12.44
C GLN A 996 18.54 -17.75 -11.81
N GLN A 997 19.45 -17.29 -10.96
CA GLN A 997 20.41 -18.14 -10.26
C GLN A 997 19.68 -18.86 -9.12
N TYR A 998 19.26 -20.11 -9.31
CA TYR A 998 18.44 -20.86 -8.34
C TYR A 998 19.20 -21.96 -7.61
N GLY A 999 18.67 -22.37 -6.45
CA GLY A 999 19.23 -23.43 -5.63
C GLY A 999 20.00 -22.92 -4.41
N LEU A 1000 20.70 -23.85 -3.74
CA LEU A 1000 21.53 -23.58 -2.57
C LEU A 1000 22.94 -23.22 -3.02
N THR A 1001 23.34 -21.96 -2.87
CA THR A 1001 24.67 -21.47 -3.28
C THR A 1001 25.70 -21.53 -2.15
N GLY A 1002 25.25 -21.54 -0.90
CA GLY A 1002 26.11 -21.55 0.28
C GLY A 1002 26.97 -20.29 0.46
N PRO A 1003 28.10 -20.37 1.19
CA PRO A 1003 28.58 -21.56 1.89
C PRO A 1003 27.61 -21.96 3.01
N VAL A 1004 27.29 -23.25 3.10
CA VAL A 1004 26.47 -23.77 4.20
C VAL A 1004 27.40 -24.11 5.37
N ARG A 1005 27.10 -23.61 6.57
CA ARG A 1005 27.95 -23.78 7.76
C ARG A 1005 27.15 -24.33 8.92
N LEU A 1006 27.67 -25.39 9.54
CA LEU A 1006 27.28 -25.80 10.89
C LEU A 1006 28.16 -25.03 11.87
N VAL A 1007 27.56 -24.15 12.67
CA VAL A 1007 28.24 -23.20 13.55
C VAL A 1007 27.93 -23.55 15.01
N PRO A 1008 28.84 -24.25 15.72
CA PRO A 1008 28.60 -24.64 17.09
C PRO A 1008 28.56 -23.46 18.06
N TYR A 1009 27.78 -23.63 19.13
CA TYR A 1009 27.80 -22.78 20.30
C TYR A 1009 27.87 -23.65 21.56
N GLY A 1010 28.59 -23.17 22.57
CA GLY A 1010 28.38 -23.60 23.94
C GLY A 1010 27.20 -22.84 24.56
N GLN A 1011 26.52 -23.46 25.51
CA GLN A 1011 25.44 -22.84 26.28
C GLN A 1011 25.49 -23.27 27.74
N ALA A 1012 25.37 -22.30 28.65
CA ALA A 1012 25.45 -22.55 30.09
C ALA A 1012 24.41 -21.70 30.84
N ARG A 1013 23.84 -22.28 31.89
CA ARG A 1013 22.92 -21.62 32.81
C ARG A 1013 23.66 -20.55 33.61
N VAL A 1014 23.04 -19.37 33.78
CA VAL A 1014 23.56 -18.29 34.62
C VAL A 1014 23.06 -18.47 36.06
N GLY A 1015 23.86 -19.13 36.91
CA GLY A 1015 23.59 -19.34 38.35
C GLY A 1015 23.06 -20.74 38.71
#